data_AF-A0A0Q8UPT3-F1
#
_entry.id   AF-A0A0Q8UPT3-F1
#
_cell.length_a   1.000
_cell.length_b   1.000
_cell.length_c   1.000
_cell.angle_alpha   90.00
_cell.angle_beta   90.00
_cell.angle_gamma   90.00
#
_symmetry.space_group_name_H-M   'P 1'
#
loop_
_entity.id
_entity.type
_entity.pdbx_description
1 polymer ?
#
loop_
_entity_poly.entity_id
_entity_poly.type
_entity_poly.pdbx_seq_one_letter_code
_entity_poly.pdbx_strand_id
1 'polypeptide(L)'
;MTSDAVASLTPPPAEVSSFVGRRDEVAEIRALLGSSRLVTVCGPGGVGKTRLAIRVAVEARRAFPDGVCFVDLSASGTPEQTIELLSVALRVGDASLDAVVRRIGEHRILLVIDNCEQVIDACAAIAETIIARCGNVVLLTTSREPFAIDAERIYPVTPLRVEADDTGASPAVDLFVSRARALDPGFDPGEDLSIVLEICGRLDGLPLAIELAAARTRILSIADILHRLKEPFRLLESAKRIQSARQRTLYASIEWSYELCTEDERRLWRYLAVFPGGFDIAAAETVAASSDGRVDALEPLRALVDKSIISKTPGLPHTRYSMLFAIREFGIEQARAEGEIEAAEQLLSEWCTAFLDTAERDWFSPRQFDWIARHELEMPNIRAALDLALGPGGDPDRAFGLLIPMWRVFWLARGRARDLERLLDRALSATTGAHPLRLSARLLHGYIVGSRLGLDAVADELRRLTIEAEAVGDEWTARSVDAGVGVLMPDGPAAAELLERAVAYGAQNLLMLTRTGAHIRLALLHDRLGNTERASELRDTILSRSEQTGEMYDRAYLLFGLAVDAIERNDAEEAVHFATTSLRMRRQLSPSALTAHTVEAVAAAYVDTGRVADASRCIGIADSIWSAIGMRRDDIGLPTTPRDTYERRIRNAVPEHDFAAEYDKGRASSPAAGLDWVLAADVATPAAAPIADADGGLTKRELEVARLVAAGRSNKEVATTLVVAVRTAEGHVQRILSKLGLTSRVQLAGWVRDHLDTERRTGDR
;
A
#
# COMPACT_ATOMS: atom_id res chain seq x y z
N MET A 1 30.52 61.09 -0.91
CA MET A 1 29.35 61.07 0.00
C MET A 1 28.30 60.07 -0.52
N THR A 2 28.62 58.78 -0.59
CA THR A 2 27.68 57.75 -1.10
C THR A 2 27.93 56.39 -0.42
N SER A 3 27.74 56.32 0.91
CA SER A 3 27.80 55.04 1.63
C SER A 3 26.83 54.93 2.83
N ASP A 4 26.07 55.98 3.18
CA ASP A 4 25.24 55.98 4.40
C ASP A 4 23.71 55.89 4.16
N ALA A 5 23.23 55.80 2.91
CA ALA A 5 21.79 55.88 2.61
C ALA A 5 21.01 54.54 2.65
N VAL A 6 21.69 53.41 2.91
CA VAL A 6 21.09 52.04 2.95
C VAL A 6 21.11 51.45 4.38
N ALA A 7 21.66 52.15 5.38
CA ALA A 7 21.81 51.65 6.76
C ALA A 7 20.50 51.52 7.56
N SER A 8 19.33 51.44 6.92
CA SER A 8 18.04 51.69 7.58
C SER A 8 16.86 50.84 7.09
N LEU A 9 17.02 49.79 6.30
CA LEU A 9 15.89 48.90 5.95
C LEU A 9 15.54 47.98 7.12
N THR A 10 14.27 47.60 7.26
CA THR A 10 13.86 46.56 8.23
C THR A 10 14.43 45.20 7.79
N PRO A 11 15.37 44.59 8.53
CA PRO A 11 15.95 43.32 8.13
C PRO A 11 14.97 42.16 8.38
N PRO A 12 15.14 41.01 7.70
CA PRO A 12 14.43 39.79 8.06
C PRO A 12 14.69 39.41 9.53
N PRO A 13 13.68 38.88 10.25
CA PRO A 13 13.85 38.49 11.64
C PRO A 13 14.85 37.33 11.77
N ALA A 14 15.59 37.31 12.87
CA ALA A 14 16.56 36.25 13.14
C ALA A 14 15.86 34.90 13.39
N GLU A 15 16.41 33.83 12.83
CA GLU A 15 15.89 32.49 13.06
C GLU A 15 16.30 31.98 14.45
N VAL A 16 15.30 31.84 15.33
CA VAL A 16 15.49 31.43 16.74
C VAL A 16 15.56 29.91 16.95
N SER A 17 15.43 29.12 15.89
CA SER A 17 15.49 27.65 15.94
C SER A 17 16.08 27.10 14.65
N SER A 18 16.59 25.86 14.69
CA SER A 18 17.12 25.17 13.51
C SER A 18 16.13 25.17 12.35
N PHE A 19 16.64 25.37 11.14
CA PHE A 19 15.91 25.19 9.89
C PHE A 19 16.25 23.79 9.36
N VAL A 20 15.23 22.94 9.25
CA VAL A 20 15.38 21.52 8.95
C VAL A 20 14.79 21.24 7.58
N GLY A 21 15.54 20.51 6.75
CA GLY A 21 15.17 20.21 5.38
C GLY A 21 15.16 21.43 4.46
N ARG A 22 14.49 21.28 3.32
CA ARG A 22 14.21 22.31 2.31
C ARG A 22 15.40 22.97 1.61
N ARG A 23 16.52 22.27 1.45
CA ARG A 23 17.71 22.83 0.79
C ARG A 23 17.46 23.07 -0.70
N ASP A 24 16.74 22.16 -1.33
CA ASP A 24 16.42 22.24 -2.76
C ASP A 24 15.45 23.38 -3.02
N GLU A 25 14.40 23.52 -2.19
CA GLU A 25 13.46 24.65 -2.32
C GLU A 25 14.13 26.00 -2.14
N VAL A 26 15.08 26.13 -1.20
CA VAL A 26 15.87 27.36 -1.06
C VAL A 26 16.68 27.65 -2.33
N ALA A 27 17.31 26.64 -2.91
CA ALA A 27 18.10 26.80 -4.14
C ALA A 27 17.21 27.18 -5.34
N GLU A 28 16.05 26.55 -5.49
CA GLU A 28 15.08 26.80 -6.55
C GLU A 28 14.48 28.20 -6.47
N ILE A 29 14.02 28.63 -5.29
CA ILE A 29 13.49 29.99 -5.11
C ILE A 29 14.58 31.02 -5.39
N ARG A 30 15.83 30.79 -4.97
CA ARG A 30 16.94 31.69 -5.28
C ARG A 30 17.22 31.79 -6.78
N ALA A 31 17.08 30.70 -7.52
CA ALA A 31 17.17 30.71 -8.97
C ALA A 31 16.03 31.53 -9.59
N LEU A 32 14.79 31.35 -9.11
CA LEU A 32 13.61 32.12 -9.56
C LEU A 32 13.77 33.62 -9.31
N LEU A 33 14.31 34.04 -8.17
CA LEU A 33 14.62 35.44 -7.88
C LEU A 33 15.66 36.05 -8.84
N GLY A 34 16.46 35.22 -9.51
CA GLY A 34 17.40 35.65 -10.55
C GLY A 34 16.76 35.84 -11.93
N SER A 35 15.65 35.16 -12.20
CA SER A 35 14.96 35.16 -13.51
C SER A 35 13.60 35.85 -13.50
N SER A 36 13.10 36.29 -12.35
CA SER A 36 11.76 36.85 -12.19
C SER A 36 11.73 37.94 -11.12
N ARG A 37 10.83 38.92 -11.28
CA ARG A 37 10.75 40.11 -10.41
C ARG A 37 9.69 40.00 -9.31
N LEU A 38 8.80 39.01 -9.40
CA LEU A 38 7.85 38.64 -8.35
C LEU A 38 7.84 37.12 -8.23
N VAL A 39 8.18 36.64 -7.04
CA VAL A 39 8.07 35.24 -6.66
C VAL A 39 7.14 35.14 -5.45
N THR A 40 6.05 34.41 -5.60
CA THR A 40 5.08 34.17 -4.52
C THR A 40 5.26 32.76 -3.99
N VAL A 41 5.76 32.65 -2.76
CA VAL A 41 5.84 31.40 -1.99
C VAL A 41 4.44 31.09 -1.50
N CYS A 42 3.77 30.13 -2.17
CA CYS A 42 2.37 29.82 -1.97
C CYS A 42 2.20 28.46 -1.29
N GLY A 43 1.21 28.32 -0.42
CA GLY A 43 0.91 27.04 0.23
C GLY A 43 0.12 27.18 1.52
N PRO A 44 -0.19 26.07 2.18
CA PRO A 44 -1.10 26.05 3.31
C PRO A 44 -0.54 26.70 4.59
N GLY A 45 -1.44 26.95 5.55
CA GLY A 45 -1.06 27.43 6.89
C GLY A 45 -0.13 26.45 7.62
N GLY A 46 0.92 26.95 8.26
CA GLY A 46 1.85 26.11 9.04
C GLY A 46 2.85 25.28 8.23
N VAL A 47 2.85 25.37 6.89
CA VAL A 47 3.79 24.66 6.00
C VAL A 47 5.23 25.22 6.04
N GLY A 48 5.39 26.42 6.62
CA GLY A 48 6.69 27.07 6.80
C GLY A 48 7.07 28.14 5.77
N LYS A 49 6.11 28.68 5.01
CA LYS A 49 6.35 29.72 3.97
C LYS A 49 7.18 30.90 4.48
N THR A 50 6.79 31.51 5.60
CA THR A 50 7.52 32.63 6.24
C THR A 50 8.97 32.26 6.54
N ARG A 51 9.20 31.08 7.13
CA ARG A 51 10.57 30.61 7.43
C ARG A 51 11.39 30.38 6.18
N LEU A 52 10.78 29.79 5.15
CA LEU A 52 11.42 29.57 3.85
C LEU A 52 11.79 30.90 3.18
N ALA A 53 10.87 31.86 3.15
CA ALA A 53 11.11 33.19 2.58
C ALA A 53 12.21 33.95 3.33
N ILE A 54 12.21 33.92 4.67
CA ILE A 54 13.28 34.51 5.49
C ILE A 54 14.64 33.85 5.18
N ARG A 55 14.69 32.51 5.12
CA ARG A 55 15.92 31.77 4.81
C ARG A 55 16.47 32.14 3.43
N VAL A 56 15.60 32.15 2.42
CA VAL A 56 15.93 32.59 1.06
C VAL A 56 16.46 34.02 1.06
N ALA A 57 15.79 34.93 1.76
CA ALA A 57 16.18 36.34 1.81
C ALA A 57 17.56 36.56 2.46
N VAL A 58 17.86 35.81 3.53
CA VAL A 58 19.17 35.82 4.17
C VAL A 58 20.27 35.30 3.24
N GLU A 59 20.02 34.20 2.53
CA GLU A 59 20.99 33.62 1.60
C GLU A 59 21.18 34.44 0.31
N ALA A 60 20.12 35.10 -0.15
CA ALA A 60 20.13 35.95 -1.33
C ALA A 60 20.76 37.33 -1.09
N ARG A 61 21.06 37.70 0.16
CA ARG A 61 21.55 39.04 0.55
C ARG A 61 22.73 39.55 -0.28
N ARG A 62 23.64 38.66 -0.70
CA ARG A 62 24.80 39.05 -1.55
C ARG A 62 24.41 39.51 -2.96
N ALA A 63 23.26 39.08 -3.47
CA ALA A 63 22.76 39.45 -4.79
C ALA A 63 22.04 40.81 -4.80
N PHE A 64 21.73 41.38 -3.63
CA PHE A 64 21.00 42.63 -3.45
C PHE A 64 21.85 43.61 -2.62
N PRO A 65 22.79 44.34 -3.26
CA PRO A 65 23.77 45.18 -2.57
C PRO A 65 23.14 46.36 -1.84
N ASP A 66 21.98 46.83 -2.31
CA ASP A 66 21.21 47.90 -1.66
C ASP A 66 20.27 47.37 -0.56
N GLY A 67 20.33 46.08 -0.25
CA GLY A 67 19.74 45.49 0.94
C GLY A 67 18.51 44.62 0.71
N VAL A 68 18.05 44.05 1.83
CA VAL A 68 16.87 43.18 1.93
C VAL A 68 15.94 43.82 2.96
N CYS A 69 14.69 44.07 2.56
CA CYS A 69 13.66 44.64 3.42
C CYS A 69 12.57 43.61 3.70
N PHE A 70 12.19 43.43 4.96
CA PHE A 70 11.11 42.54 5.37
C PHE A 70 9.92 43.35 5.88
N VAL A 71 8.73 43.01 5.39
CA VAL A 71 7.45 43.64 5.75
C VAL A 71 6.50 42.53 6.17
N ASP A 72 5.98 42.62 7.40
CA ASP A 72 5.00 41.69 7.95
C ASP A 72 3.60 42.29 7.85
N LEU A 73 2.71 41.67 7.07
CA LEU A 73 1.32 42.12 6.90
C LEU A 73 0.34 41.44 7.86
N SER A 74 0.81 40.72 8.89
CA SER A 74 -0.04 40.02 9.86
C SER A 74 -1.07 40.92 10.58
N ALA A 75 -0.84 42.23 10.62
CA ALA A 75 -1.73 43.22 11.25
C ALA A 75 -2.44 44.14 10.24
N SER A 76 -2.36 43.86 8.93
CA SER A 76 -2.97 44.66 7.87
C SER A 76 -4.33 44.12 7.47
N GLY A 77 -5.34 44.99 7.36
CA GLY A 77 -6.67 44.66 6.85
C GLY A 77 -7.16 45.59 5.73
N THR A 78 -6.38 46.62 5.33
CA THR A 78 -6.74 47.54 4.24
C THR A 78 -5.55 47.88 3.33
N PRO A 79 -5.79 48.38 2.10
CA PRO A 79 -4.73 48.86 1.22
C PRO A 79 -3.87 49.98 1.84
N GLU A 80 -4.47 50.90 2.57
CA GLU A 80 -3.79 52.04 3.20
C GLU A 80 -2.84 51.57 4.30
N GLN A 81 -3.28 50.62 5.13
CA GLN A 81 -2.44 50.02 6.18
C GLN A 81 -1.25 49.27 5.58
N THR A 82 -1.44 48.64 4.42
CA THR A 82 -0.37 47.95 3.69
C THR A 82 0.70 48.93 3.21
N ILE A 83 0.28 50.09 2.67
CA ILE A 83 1.19 51.16 2.25
C ILE A 83 1.91 51.77 3.45
N GLU A 84 1.23 51.94 4.59
CA GLU A 84 1.84 52.41 5.83
C GLU A 84 2.94 51.47 6.33
N LEU A 85 2.67 50.16 6.39
CA LEU A 85 3.66 49.14 6.79
C LEU A 85 4.87 49.12 5.85
N LEU A 86 4.65 49.22 4.54
CA LEU A 86 5.72 49.35 3.54
C LEU A 86 6.55 50.62 3.77
N SER A 87 5.90 51.74 4.02
CA SER A 87 6.55 53.04 4.25
C SER A 87 7.40 53.00 5.52
N VAL A 88 6.89 52.39 6.61
CA VAL A 88 7.64 52.16 7.85
C VAL A 88 8.86 51.27 7.60
N ALA A 89 8.69 50.14 6.92
CA ALA A 89 9.77 49.19 6.68
C ALA A 89 10.90 49.76 5.79
N LEU A 90 10.53 50.63 4.84
CA LEU A 90 11.45 51.33 3.93
C LEU A 90 11.93 52.69 4.47
N ARG A 91 11.45 53.10 5.65
CA ARG A 91 11.69 54.40 6.31
C ARG A 91 11.38 55.60 5.41
N VAL A 92 10.19 55.59 4.83
CA VAL A 92 9.60 56.68 4.05
C VAL A 92 8.68 57.49 4.97
N GLY A 93 8.89 58.81 5.05
CA GLY A 93 8.11 59.68 5.94
C GLY A 93 6.70 60.04 5.42
N ASP A 94 6.42 59.75 4.16
CA ASP A 94 5.11 59.92 3.51
C ASP A 94 4.52 58.54 3.20
N ALA A 95 3.35 58.24 3.76
CA ALA A 95 2.66 56.96 3.61
C ALA A 95 1.91 56.90 2.26
N SER A 96 2.66 57.03 1.16
CA SER A 96 2.15 56.97 -0.20
C SER A 96 2.96 55.99 -1.06
N LEU A 97 2.28 55.27 -1.95
CA LEU A 97 2.95 54.32 -2.86
C LEU A 97 3.94 55.04 -3.79
N ASP A 98 3.67 56.29 -4.16
CA ASP A 98 4.58 57.13 -4.94
C ASP A 98 5.87 57.47 -4.21
N ALA A 99 5.81 57.70 -2.90
CA ALA A 99 7.01 57.93 -2.09
C ALA A 99 7.82 56.64 -1.91
N VAL A 100 7.15 55.49 -1.71
CA VAL A 100 7.77 54.16 -1.68
C VAL A 100 8.52 53.87 -2.99
N VAL A 101 7.85 54.03 -4.15
CA VAL A 101 8.44 53.79 -5.47
C VAL A 101 9.66 54.69 -5.71
N ARG A 102 9.57 55.99 -5.40
CA ARG A 102 10.71 56.91 -5.52
C ARG A 102 11.88 56.52 -4.61
N ARG A 103 11.60 56.00 -3.41
CA ARG A 103 12.63 55.60 -2.44
C ARG A 103 13.45 54.40 -2.91
N ILE A 104 12.83 53.45 -3.63
CA ILE A 104 13.45 52.17 -4.01
C ILE A 104 13.81 52.07 -5.50
N GLY A 105 13.28 52.95 -6.36
CA GLY A 105 13.30 52.80 -7.81
C GLY A 105 14.70 52.69 -8.46
N GLU A 106 15.70 53.37 -7.90
CA GLU A 106 17.09 53.34 -8.40
C GLU A 106 17.94 52.25 -7.75
N HIS A 107 17.43 51.55 -6.72
CA HIS A 107 18.17 50.61 -5.90
C HIS A 107 17.87 49.15 -6.26
N ARG A 108 18.88 48.28 -6.09
CA ARG A 108 18.75 46.83 -6.24
C ARG A 108 18.45 46.17 -4.89
N ILE A 109 17.15 46.14 -4.56
CA ILE A 109 16.61 45.68 -3.28
C ILE A 109 15.77 44.42 -3.47
N LEU A 110 15.86 43.50 -2.50
CA LEU A 110 14.87 42.44 -2.31
C LEU A 110 13.85 42.88 -1.27
N LEU A 111 12.58 42.97 -1.66
CA LEU A 111 11.47 43.27 -0.77
C LEU A 111 10.71 41.99 -0.47
N VAL A 112 10.77 41.55 0.79
CA VAL A 112 10.07 40.38 1.30
C VAL A 112 8.78 40.84 1.96
N ILE A 113 7.63 40.40 1.45
CA ILE A 113 6.31 40.76 1.98
C ILE A 113 5.64 39.47 2.48
N ASP A 114 5.51 39.35 3.80
CA ASP A 114 4.97 38.17 4.45
C ASP A 114 3.47 38.34 4.74
N ASN A 115 2.73 37.23 4.69
CA ASN A 115 1.31 37.16 5.07
C ASN A 115 0.37 37.99 4.17
N CYS A 116 0.58 37.93 2.85
CA CYS A 116 -0.17 38.72 1.88
C CYS A 116 -1.65 38.29 1.76
N GLU A 117 -2.02 37.10 2.25
CA GLU A 117 -3.39 36.57 2.17
C GLU A 117 -4.46 37.45 2.83
N GLN A 118 -4.07 38.41 3.66
CA GLN A 118 -5.00 39.33 4.33
C GLN A 118 -5.54 40.43 3.39
N VAL A 119 -4.78 40.76 2.33
CA VAL A 119 -4.98 41.97 1.51
C VAL A 119 -4.46 41.74 0.07
N ILE A 120 -4.88 40.64 -0.56
CA ILE A 120 -4.31 40.19 -1.83
C ILE A 120 -4.49 41.19 -2.96
N ASP A 121 -5.70 41.71 -3.17
CA ASP A 121 -5.95 42.68 -4.24
C ASP A 121 -5.05 43.92 -4.09
N ALA A 122 -4.83 44.36 -2.85
CA ALA A 122 -3.93 45.46 -2.55
C ALA A 122 -2.47 45.09 -2.84
N CYS A 123 -2.02 43.90 -2.43
CA CYS A 123 -0.67 43.41 -2.69
C CYS A 123 -0.41 43.24 -4.19
N ALA A 124 -1.38 42.74 -4.96
CA ALA A 124 -1.32 42.63 -6.40
C ALA A 124 -1.13 44.00 -7.07
N ALA A 125 -1.99 44.97 -6.75
CA ALA A 125 -1.90 46.33 -7.30
C ALA A 125 -0.58 47.05 -6.92
N ILE A 126 -0.10 46.86 -5.69
CA ILE A 126 1.19 47.39 -5.23
C ILE A 126 2.35 46.71 -5.99
N ALA A 127 2.31 45.38 -6.13
CA ALA A 127 3.33 44.62 -6.84
C ALA A 127 3.42 45.05 -8.30
N GLU A 128 2.30 45.17 -9.02
CA GLU A 128 2.26 45.66 -10.40
C GLU A 128 2.88 47.05 -10.52
N THR A 129 2.54 47.97 -9.61
CA THR A 129 3.07 49.34 -9.61
C THR A 129 4.57 49.37 -9.39
N ILE A 130 5.08 48.60 -8.42
CA ILE A 130 6.53 48.48 -8.14
C ILE A 130 7.24 47.83 -9.33
N ILE A 131 6.68 46.78 -9.91
CA ILE A 131 7.26 46.10 -11.05
C ILE A 131 7.35 47.04 -12.25
N ALA A 132 6.29 47.79 -12.55
CA ALA A 132 6.25 48.74 -13.66
C ALA A 132 7.24 49.90 -13.51
N ARG A 133 7.50 50.39 -12.28
CA ARG A 133 8.24 51.63 -12.04
C ARG A 133 9.65 51.46 -11.47
N CYS A 134 9.99 50.31 -10.88
CA CYS A 134 11.25 50.10 -10.15
C CYS A 134 12.08 48.95 -10.74
N GLY A 135 12.74 49.15 -11.89
CA GLY A 135 13.37 48.08 -12.68
C GLY A 135 14.34 47.13 -11.97
N ASN A 136 14.95 47.55 -10.85
CA ASN A 136 15.95 46.78 -10.09
C ASN A 136 15.40 46.13 -8.80
N VAL A 137 14.11 46.29 -8.51
CA VAL A 137 13.46 45.70 -7.33
C VAL A 137 12.89 44.32 -7.65
N VAL A 138 13.13 43.38 -6.73
CA VAL A 138 12.57 42.03 -6.75
C VAL A 138 11.69 41.82 -5.51
N LEU A 139 10.52 41.22 -5.71
CA LEU A 139 9.53 40.92 -4.68
C LEU A 139 9.56 39.42 -4.37
N LEU A 140 9.67 39.08 -3.09
CA LEU A 140 9.45 37.74 -2.56
C LEU A 140 8.27 37.79 -1.60
N THR A 141 7.14 37.23 -1.98
CA THR A 141 5.92 37.29 -1.17
C THR A 141 5.62 35.93 -0.55
N THR A 142 4.96 35.91 0.60
CA THR A 142 4.32 34.69 1.12
C THR A 142 2.81 34.89 1.14
N SER A 143 2.09 33.88 0.67
CA SER A 143 0.62 33.90 0.61
C SER A 143 0.05 32.49 0.67
N ARG A 144 -1.24 32.36 0.96
CA ARG A 144 -2.00 31.10 0.83
C ARG A 144 -2.58 30.90 -0.56
N GLU A 145 -2.85 31.97 -1.27
CA GLU A 145 -3.40 31.96 -2.62
C GLU A 145 -2.59 32.95 -3.50
N PRO A 146 -2.52 32.70 -4.82
CA PRO A 146 -1.73 33.53 -5.72
C PRO A 146 -2.38 34.90 -5.94
N PHE A 147 -1.59 35.88 -6.39
CA PHE A 147 -2.09 37.21 -6.75
C PHE A 147 -2.81 37.23 -8.10
N ALA A 148 -2.58 36.22 -8.94
CA ALA A 148 -3.18 36.07 -10.27
C ALA A 148 -2.86 37.23 -11.24
N ILE A 149 -1.61 37.72 -11.20
CA ILE A 149 -1.08 38.74 -12.12
C ILE A 149 0.02 38.16 -13.03
N ASP A 150 0.16 38.69 -14.25
CA ASP A 150 1.06 38.14 -15.28
C ASP A 150 2.54 38.07 -14.87
N ALA A 151 2.99 39.00 -14.01
CA ALA A 151 4.36 39.07 -13.56
C ALA A 151 4.70 38.05 -12.45
N GLU A 152 3.71 37.35 -11.91
CA GLU A 152 3.84 36.45 -10.76
C GLU A 152 4.45 35.10 -11.15
N ARG A 153 5.51 34.69 -10.44
CA ARG A 153 5.96 33.30 -10.41
C ARG A 153 5.58 32.65 -9.10
N ILE A 154 4.66 31.69 -9.17
CA ILE A 154 4.20 30.94 -8.02
C ILE A 154 5.20 29.81 -7.72
N TYR A 155 5.69 29.75 -6.50
CA TYR A 155 6.46 28.63 -5.97
C TYR A 155 5.60 27.87 -4.92
N PRO A 156 5.06 26.70 -5.25
CA PRO A 156 4.23 25.94 -4.33
C PRO A 156 5.09 25.26 -3.25
N VAL A 157 4.74 25.47 -1.98
CA VAL A 157 5.39 24.85 -0.83
C VAL A 157 4.54 23.69 -0.33
N THR A 158 5.06 22.49 -0.50
CA THR A 158 4.45 21.26 0.02
C THR A 158 4.91 20.98 1.45
N PRO A 159 4.17 20.17 2.25
CA PRO A 159 4.64 19.67 3.54
C PRO A 159 5.98 18.92 3.45
N LEU A 160 6.65 18.71 4.58
CA LEU A 160 7.93 17.99 4.61
C LEU A 160 7.70 16.52 4.24
N ARG A 161 8.61 15.97 3.44
CA ARG A 161 8.59 14.55 3.10
C ARG A 161 8.75 13.70 4.36
N VAL A 162 7.87 12.72 4.52
CA VAL A 162 7.85 11.79 5.66
C VAL A 162 8.69 10.54 5.37
N GLU A 163 8.66 10.04 4.14
CA GLU A 163 9.45 8.88 3.74
C GLU A 163 10.96 9.20 3.80
N ALA A 164 11.77 8.18 4.09
CA ALA A 164 13.21 8.28 4.02
C ALA A 164 13.68 8.42 2.56
N ASP A 165 14.75 9.17 2.28
CA ASP A 165 15.37 9.20 0.95
C ASP A 165 16.31 8.00 0.80
N ASP A 166 16.99 7.91 -0.34
CA ASP A 166 18.03 6.93 -0.62
C ASP A 166 19.17 6.95 0.43
N THR A 167 19.29 8.02 1.22
CA THR A 167 20.27 8.14 2.31
C THR A 167 19.72 7.74 3.68
N GLY A 168 18.43 7.36 3.76
CA GLY A 168 17.74 7.00 4.99
C GLY A 168 17.19 8.18 5.80
N ALA A 169 17.28 9.41 5.28
CA ALA A 169 16.88 10.63 6.00
C ALA A 169 15.45 11.06 5.68
N SER A 170 14.70 11.49 6.69
CA SER A 170 13.34 12.02 6.57
C SER A 170 13.27 13.42 7.18
N PRO A 171 13.06 14.48 6.37
CA PRO A 171 12.98 15.85 6.87
C PRO A 171 11.91 16.07 7.95
N ALA A 172 10.79 15.35 7.87
CA ALA A 172 9.73 15.40 8.87
C ALA A 172 10.20 14.82 10.22
N VAL A 173 10.88 13.67 10.19
CA VAL A 173 11.46 13.03 11.39
C VAL A 173 12.59 13.88 11.96
N ASP A 174 13.46 14.41 11.12
CA ASP A 174 14.55 15.30 11.53
C ASP A 174 14.01 16.53 12.25
N LEU A 175 12.89 17.09 11.77
CA LEU A 175 12.22 18.21 12.43
C LEU A 175 11.68 17.78 13.78
N PHE A 176 11.00 16.64 13.87
CA PHE A 176 10.48 16.10 15.13
C PHE A 176 11.60 15.94 16.16
N VAL A 177 12.67 15.23 15.78
CA VAL A 177 13.83 14.98 16.64
C VAL A 177 14.54 16.27 17.03
N SER A 178 14.73 17.19 16.09
CA SER A 178 15.34 18.49 16.38
C SER A 178 14.54 19.30 17.39
N ARG A 179 13.21 19.21 17.37
CA ARG A 179 12.32 19.95 18.27
C ARG A 179 12.19 19.29 19.63
N ALA A 180 12.16 17.96 19.66
CA ALA A 180 12.22 17.20 20.90
C ALA A 180 13.57 17.44 21.63
N ARG A 181 14.69 17.38 20.91
CA ARG A 181 16.04 17.67 21.47
C ARG A 181 16.21 19.08 22.01
N ALA A 182 15.50 20.06 21.45
CA ALA A 182 15.52 21.42 21.95
C ALA A 182 14.88 21.55 23.34
N LEU A 183 14.02 20.60 23.74
CA LEU A 183 13.34 20.56 25.04
C LEU A 183 13.96 19.53 25.99
N ASP A 184 14.48 18.44 25.45
CA ASP A 184 15.23 17.40 26.15
C ASP A 184 16.49 17.04 25.36
N PRO A 185 17.67 17.58 25.71
CA PRO A 185 18.93 17.33 24.99
C PRO A 185 19.33 15.85 24.89
N GLY A 186 18.81 14.99 25.78
CA GLY A 186 19.06 13.55 25.76
C GLY A 186 18.11 12.76 24.86
N PHE A 187 17.14 13.41 24.21
CA PHE A 187 16.14 12.76 23.39
C PHE A 187 16.78 12.03 22.19
N ASP A 188 16.59 10.72 22.15
CA ASP A 188 16.94 9.84 21.04
C ASP A 188 15.77 8.89 20.76
N PRO A 189 15.19 8.90 19.54
CA PRO A 189 14.09 8.00 19.22
C PRO A 189 14.51 6.53 19.24
N GLY A 190 15.77 6.17 19.01
CA GLY A 190 16.25 4.78 19.11
C GLY A 190 15.33 3.76 18.41
N GLU A 191 14.78 2.83 19.19
CA GLU A 191 13.84 1.80 18.73
C GLU A 191 12.46 2.35 18.31
N ASP A 192 12.06 3.52 18.82
CA ASP A 192 10.78 4.19 18.53
C ASP A 192 10.78 4.99 17.22
N LEU A 193 11.85 4.92 16.41
CA LEU A 193 11.96 5.65 15.15
C LEU A 193 10.79 5.35 14.19
N SER A 194 10.33 4.10 14.16
CA SER A 194 9.16 3.68 13.36
C SER A 194 7.85 4.35 13.83
N ILE A 195 7.71 4.58 15.14
CA ILE A 195 6.56 5.27 15.73
C ILE A 195 6.63 6.76 15.41
N VAL A 196 7.81 7.38 15.44
CA VAL A 196 8.00 8.78 15.02
C VAL A 196 7.67 8.97 13.54
N LEU A 197 8.07 8.04 12.68
CA LEU A 197 7.67 8.00 11.27
C LEU A 197 6.15 7.94 11.12
N GLU A 198 5.48 7.06 11.88
CA GLU A 198 4.01 6.97 11.86
C GLU A 198 3.34 8.27 12.34
N ILE A 199 3.85 8.90 13.40
CA ILE A 199 3.38 10.21 13.87
C ILE A 199 3.53 11.27 12.78
N CYS A 200 4.71 11.38 12.17
CA CYS A 200 4.95 12.36 11.10
C CYS A 200 4.06 12.11 9.89
N GLY A 201 3.79 10.85 9.56
CA GLY A 201 2.86 10.43 8.52
C GLY A 201 1.43 10.89 8.80
N ARG A 202 0.93 10.68 10.03
CA ARG A 202 -0.40 11.12 10.45
C ARG A 202 -0.58 12.64 10.48
N LEU A 203 0.53 13.37 10.62
CA LEU A 203 0.54 14.83 10.61
C LEU A 203 0.81 15.40 9.21
N ASP A 204 0.75 14.56 8.17
CA ASP A 204 0.99 14.87 6.75
C ASP A 204 2.30 15.62 6.49
N GLY A 205 3.32 15.40 7.33
CA GLY A 205 4.57 16.14 7.18
C GLY A 205 4.47 17.64 7.48
N LEU A 206 3.35 18.13 8.04
CA LEU A 206 3.13 19.56 8.27
C LEU A 206 4.07 20.07 9.38
N PRO A 207 5.03 20.97 9.09
CA PRO A 207 6.06 21.36 10.04
C PRO A 207 5.51 21.85 11.37
N LEU A 208 4.52 22.74 11.35
CA LEU A 208 3.95 23.26 12.58
C LEU A 208 3.29 22.16 13.42
N ALA A 209 2.56 21.22 12.80
CA ALA A 209 1.96 20.10 13.53
C ALA A 209 3.02 19.18 14.15
N ILE A 210 4.11 18.92 13.42
CA ILE A 210 5.26 18.16 13.90
C ILE A 210 5.92 18.85 15.10
N GLU A 211 6.14 20.18 15.02
CA GLU A 211 6.69 20.95 16.13
C GLU A 211 5.80 20.85 17.39
N LEU A 212 4.48 20.85 17.22
CA LEU A 212 3.52 20.71 18.32
C LEU A 212 3.52 19.31 18.94
N ALA A 213 3.61 18.26 18.13
CA ALA A 213 3.71 16.89 18.61
C ALA A 213 5.04 16.65 19.32
N ALA A 214 6.16 17.10 18.74
CA ALA A 214 7.48 17.00 19.34
C ALA A 214 7.56 17.72 20.69
N ALA A 215 6.85 18.85 20.85
CA ALA A 215 6.79 19.57 22.12
C ALA A 215 6.14 18.76 23.27
N ARG A 216 5.36 17.72 22.96
CA ARG A 216 4.70 16.87 23.96
C ARG A 216 5.59 15.77 24.53
N THR A 217 6.75 15.52 23.93
CA THR A 217 7.75 14.54 24.42
C THR A 217 8.20 14.82 25.86
N ARG A 218 8.09 16.06 26.33
CA ARG A 218 8.37 16.45 27.72
C ARG A 218 7.45 15.79 28.75
N ILE A 219 6.25 15.37 28.35
CA ILE A 219 5.20 14.90 29.25
C ILE A 219 4.51 13.60 28.81
N LEU A 220 4.73 13.16 27.57
CA LEU A 220 4.16 11.95 26.99
C LEU A 220 5.26 11.12 26.33
N SER A 221 5.13 9.79 26.38
CA SER A 221 5.96 8.90 25.57
C SER A 221 5.59 9.04 24.08
N ILE A 222 6.49 8.61 23.18
CA ILE A 222 6.23 8.63 21.73
C ILE A 222 5.01 7.75 21.39
N ALA A 223 4.90 6.58 22.02
CA ALA A 223 3.75 5.69 21.88
C ALA A 223 2.43 6.35 22.35
N ASP A 224 2.45 7.11 23.46
CA ASP A 224 1.27 7.83 23.95
C ASP A 224 0.84 8.96 23.01
N ILE A 225 1.81 9.66 22.40
CA ILE A 225 1.53 10.68 21.38
C ILE A 225 0.82 10.05 20.18
N LEU A 226 1.33 8.92 19.67
CA LEU A 226 0.72 8.19 18.58
C LEU A 226 -0.70 7.68 18.94
N HIS A 227 -0.87 7.11 20.13
CA HIS A 227 -2.18 6.64 20.59
C HIS A 227 -3.19 7.77 20.66
N ARG A 228 -2.80 8.95 21.16
CA ARG A 228 -3.68 10.11 21.24
C ARG A 228 -3.98 10.77 19.91
N LEU A 229 -3.13 10.58 18.89
CA LEU A 229 -3.48 10.93 17.51
C LEU A 229 -4.57 10.02 16.91
N LYS A 230 -4.98 8.94 17.60
CA LYS A 230 -6.18 8.14 17.25
C LYS A 230 -7.47 8.74 17.80
N GLU A 231 -7.41 9.63 18.80
CA GLU A 231 -8.56 10.34 19.38
C GLU A 231 -8.50 11.83 18.97
N PRO A 232 -9.25 12.27 17.94
CA PRO A 232 -8.85 13.41 17.10
C PRO A 232 -8.59 14.76 17.77
N PHE A 233 -9.03 15.03 19.01
CA PHE A 233 -8.99 16.41 19.55
C PHE A 233 -8.39 16.63 20.95
N ARG A 234 -8.04 15.59 21.71
CA ARG A 234 -7.45 15.83 23.05
C ARG A 234 -6.02 16.37 23.01
N LEU A 235 -5.30 16.14 21.91
CA LEU A 235 -3.93 16.61 21.77
C LEU A 235 -3.87 18.13 21.53
N LEU A 236 -4.82 18.69 20.77
CA LEU A 236 -4.86 20.12 20.42
C LEU A 236 -5.67 20.96 21.44
N GLU A 237 -6.74 20.43 22.04
CA GLU A 237 -7.59 21.17 23.00
C GLU A 237 -6.98 21.39 24.39
N SER A 238 -6.17 20.44 24.87
CA SER A 238 -5.54 20.52 26.20
C SER A 238 -4.58 21.71 26.36
N ALA A 239 -4.29 22.42 25.27
CA ALA A 239 -3.49 23.64 25.23
C ALA A 239 -4.26 24.92 25.63
N LYS A 240 -5.54 24.86 26.03
CA LYS A 240 -6.30 26.06 26.46
C LYS A 240 -5.72 26.82 27.67
N ARG A 241 -4.80 26.23 28.46
CA ARG A 241 -4.29 26.86 29.71
C ARG A 241 -2.84 27.34 29.68
N ILE A 242 -2.04 26.98 28.66
CA ILE A 242 -0.63 27.37 28.56
C ILE A 242 -0.30 27.54 27.07
N GLN A 243 -0.57 28.70 26.46
CA GLN A 243 -0.34 28.89 25.02
C GLN A 243 0.59 30.05 24.67
N SER A 244 1.58 29.75 23.82
CA SER A 244 2.39 30.72 23.07
C SER A 244 1.63 31.26 21.85
N ALA A 245 1.86 32.52 21.46
CA ALA A 245 1.19 33.23 20.37
C ALA A 245 1.05 32.47 19.03
N ARG A 246 2.01 31.60 18.69
CA ARG A 246 2.03 30.85 17.40
C ARG A 246 0.95 29.77 17.24
N GLN A 247 0.46 29.17 18.33
CA GLN A 247 -0.60 28.14 18.26
C GLN A 247 -1.98 28.74 17.99
N ARG A 248 -2.24 29.96 18.49
CA ARG A 248 -3.44 30.73 18.11
C ARG A 248 -3.45 31.04 16.62
N THR A 249 -2.27 31.28 16.03
CA THR A 249 -2.14 31.64 14.61
C THR A 249 -2.60 30.54 13.65
N LEU A 250 -2.38 29.24 13.94
CA LEU A 250 -2.82 28.18 13.01
C LEU A 250 -4.35 28.03 13.02
N TYR A 251 -4.96 27.90 14.20
CA TYR A 251 -6.40 27.71 14.33
C TYR A 251 -7.16 28.96 13.86
N ALA A 252 -6.77 30.15 14.33
CA ALA A 252 -7.38 31.42 13.90
C ALA A 252 -7.25 31.63 12.40
N SER A 253 -6.18 31.12 11.79
CA SER A 253 -5.99 31.26 10.35
C SER A 253 -6.69 30.17 9.54
N ILE A 254 -7.07 29.03 10.12
CA ILE A 254 -7.98 28.06 9.48
C ILE A 254 -9.42 28.57 9.61
N GLU A 255 -9.80 29.08 10.79
CA GLU A 255 -11.09 29.71 11.05
C GLU A 255 -11.34 30.88 10.11
N TRP A 256 -10.36 31.77 9.93
CA TRP A 256 -10.41 32.84 8.93
C TRP A 256 -10.58 32.31 7.49
N SER A 257 -9.86 31.24 7.11
CA SER A 257 -10.02 30.62 5.79
C SER A 257 -11.45 30.08 5.60
N TYR A 258 -12.10 29.60 6.65
CA TYR A 258 -13.49 29.19 6.62
C TYR A 258 -14.44 30.38 6.50
N GLU A 259 -14.17 31.48 7.21
CA GLU A 259 -14.95 32.73 7.10
C GLU A 259 -14.93 33.32 5.68
N LEU A 260 -13.80 33.21 4.96
CA LEU A 260 -13.65 33.63 3.57
C LEU A 260 -14.34 32.70 2.54
N CYS A 261 -14.85 31.54 2.96
CA CYS A 261 -15.55 30.63 2.08
C CYS A 261 -17.04 30.99 1.93
N THR A 262 -17.58 30.80 0.72
CA THR A 262 -19.03 30.83 0.48
C THR A 262 -19.71 29.63 1.17
N GLU A 263 -21.04 29.64 1.33
CA GLU A 263 -21.71 28.51 1.99
C GLU A 263 -21.54 27.19 1.22
N ASP A 264 -21.57 27.23 -0.11
CA ASP A 264 -21.34 26.06 -0.96
C ASP A 264 -19.92 25.49 -0.78
N GLU A 265 -18.91 26.37 -0.67
CA GLU A 265 -17.52 25.99 -0.38
C GLU A 265 -17.36 25.42 1.03
N ARG A 266 -17.99 26.04 2.04
CA ARG A 266 -17.94 25.56 3.43
C ARG A 266 -18.58 24.19 3.55
N ARG A 267 -19.75 23.99 2.94
CA ARG A 267 -20.42 22.69 2.93
C ARG A 267 -19.58 21.63 2.22
N LEU A 268 -19.05 21.94 1.03
CA LEU A 268 -18.19 21.00 0.30
C LEU A 268 -16.95 20.62 1.14
N TRP A 269 -16.33 21.58 1.82
CA TRP A 269 -15.24 21.31 2.76
C TRP A 269 -15.69 20.39 3.89
N ARG A 270 -16.79 20.69 4.61
CA ARG A 270 -17.32 19.87 5.72
C ARG A 270 -17.56 18.42 5.29
N TYR A 271 -18.16 18.20 4.13
CA TYR A 271 -18.47 16.85 3.65
C TYR A 271 -17.25 16.12 3.09
N LEU A 272 -16.31 16.79 2.45
CA LEU A 272 -15.07 16.15 2.00
C LEU A 272 -14.12 15.87 3.16
N ALA A 273 -14.31 16.53 4.31
CA ALA A 273 -13.45 16.37 5.47
C ALA A 273 -13.51 14.95 6.06
N VAL A 274 -14.60 14.21 5.84
CA VAL A 274 -14.69 12.82 6.31
C VAL A 274 -13.83 11.83 5.52
N PHE A 275 -13.21 12.23 4.40
CA PHE A 275 -12.34 11.38 3.57
C PHE A 275 -10.86 11.48 4.01
N PRO A 276 -10.35 10.59 4.89
CA PRO A 276 -8.96 10.65 5.35
C PRO A 276 -7.92 10.34 4.26
N GLY A 277 -8.28 9.57 3.23
CA GLY A 277 -7.40 9.21 2.12
C GLY A 277 -7.40 10.22 0.98
N GLY A 278 -7.98 11.40 1.20
CA GLY A 278 -8.34 12.31 0.11
C GLY A 278 -9.45 11.72 -0.75
N PHE A 279 -9.65 12.31 -1.92
CA PHE A 279 -10.78 11.99 -2.78
C PHE A 279 -10.47 12.33 -4.25
N ASP A 280 -11.19 11.71 -5.17
CA ASP A 280 -11.18 12.07 -6.58
C ASP A 280 -12.33 13.05 -6.89
N ILE A 281 -12.43 13.43 -8.17
CA ILE A 281 -13.50 14.35 -8.59
C ILE A 281 -14.89 13.70 -8.50
N ALA A 282 -15.02 12.40 -8.72
CA ALA A 282 -16.29 11.69 -8.64
C ALA A 282 -16.82 11.68 -7.20
N ALA A 283 -15.94 11.57 -6.20
CA ALA A 283 -16.29 11.76 -4.78
C ALA A 283 -16.78 13.18 -4.50
N ALA A 284 -16.10 14.21 -5.02
CA ALA A 284 -16.53 15.60 -4.88
C ALA A 284 -17.89 15.87 -5.54
N GLU A 285 -18.13 15.30 -6.72
CA GLU A 285 -19.42 15.35 -7.43
C GLU A 285 -20.52 14.63 -6.65
N THR A 286 -20.23 13.47 -6.06
CA THR A 286 -21.19 12.70 -5.25
C THR A 286 -21.62 13.51 -4.02
N VAL A 287 -20.65 14.12 -3.35
CA VAL A 287 -20.90 15.01 -2.21
C VAL A 287 -21.71 16.23 -2.62
N ALA A 288 -21.37 16.89 -3.73
CA ALA A 288 -22.09 18.07 -4.22
C ALA A 288 -23.52 17.73 -4.70
N ALA A 289 -23.73 16.59 -5.35
CA ALA A 289 -25.04 16.15 -5.85
C ALA A 289 -26.04 15.85 -4.73
N SER A 290 -25.56 15.56 -3.51
CA SER A 290 -26.40 15.43 -2.31
C SER A 290 -27.09 16.74 -1.88
N SER A 291 -26.81 17.85 -2.56
CA SER A 291 -27.41 19.18 -2.34
C SER A 291 -28.37 19.55 -3.48
N ASP A 292 -29.67 19.65 -3.20
CA ASP A 292 -30.77 20.21 -4.04
C ASP A 292 -30.65 20.12 -5.59
N GLY A 293 -29.99 19.06 -6.09
CA GLY A 293 -29.92 18.62 -7.48
C GLY A 293 -29.22 19.52 -8.51
N ARG A 294 -28.47 20.58 -8.15
CA ARG A 294 -27.98 21.56 -9.17
C ARG A 294 -26.60 22.19 -9.00
N VAL A 295 -25.79 21.85 -8.00
CA VAL A 295 -24.45 22.47 -7.87
C VAL A 295 -23.41 21.71 -8.68
N ASP A 296 -22.80 22.39 -9.66
CA ASP A 296 -21.57 21.94 -10.31
C ASP A 296 -20.44 21.94 -9.27
N ALA A 297 -19.97 20.75 -8.87
CA ALA A 297 -18.92 20.57 -7.86
C ALA A 297 -17.60 21.26 -8.24
N LEU A 298 -17.39 21.52 -9.54
CA LEU A 298 -16.15 22.05 -10.07
C LEU A 298 -15.83 23.45 -9.52
N GLU A 299 -16.83 24.32 -9.42
CA GLU A 299 -16.59 25.72 -9.05
C GLU A 299 -16.23 25.88 -7.56
N PRO A 300 -16.97 25.29 -6.60
CA PRO A 300 -16.56 25.29 -5.20
C PRO A 300 -15.25 24.53 -4.98
N LEU A 301 -15.01 23.42 -5.69
CA LEU A 301 -13.74 22.68 -5.60
C LEU A 301 -12.56 23.52 -6.10
N ARG A 302 -12.73 24.24 -7.22
CA ARG A 302 -11.73 25.18 -7.75
C ARG A 302 -11.43 26.26 -6.73
N ALA A 303 -12.44 26.89 -6.14
CA ALA A 303 -12.27 27.92 -5.12
C ALA A 303 -11.53 27.40 -3.88
N LEU A 304 -11.84 26.19 -3.40
CA LEU A 304 -11.13 25.57 -2.27
C LEU A 304 -9.67 25.21 -2.60
N VAL A 305 -9.38 24.87 -3.86
CA VAL A 305 -8.00 24.66 -4.34
C VAL A 305 -7.25 25.98 -4.43
N ASP A 306 -7.86 27.02 -5.00
CA ASP A 306 -7.27 28.36 -5.12
C ASP A 306 -6.92 28.93 -3.73
N LYS A 307 -7.79 28.69 -2.73
CA LYS A 307 -7.60 29.06 -1.32
C LYS A 307 -6.63 28.17 -0.53
N SER A 308 -6.00 27.17 -1.16
CA SER A 308 -5.13 26.17 -0.53
C SER A 308 -5.77 25.39 0.65
N ILE A 309 -7.10 25.27 0.67
CA ILE A 309 -7.82 24.40 1.62
C ILE A 309 -7.70 22.96 1.15
N ILE A 310 -7.88 22.75 -0.16
CA ILE A 310 -7.67 21.49 -0.85
C ILE A 310 -6.42 21.62 -1.72
N SER A 311 -5.65 20.54 -1.85
CA SER A 311 -4.48 20.48 -2.73
C SER A 311 -4.57 19.27 -3.64
N LYS A 312 -4.12 19.42 -4.89
CA LYS A 312 -3.98 18.30 -5.82
C LYS A 312 -2.78 17.44 -5.41
N THR A 313 -2.98 16.13 -5.28
CA THR A 313 -1.90 15.17 -5.00
C THR A 313 -1.08 14.94 -6.27
N PRO A 314 0.23 15.27 -6.28
CA PRO A 314 1.09 15.08 -7.45
C PRO A 314 1.50 13.61 -7.63
N GLY A 315 1.91 13.24 -8.85
CA GLY A 315 2.54 11.94 -9.12
C GLY A 315 1.60 10.73 -9.25
N LEU A 316 0.29 10.94 -9.15
CA LEU A 316 -0.70 9.88 -9.34
C LEU A 316 -1.23 9.84 -10.79
N PRO A 317 -1.57 8.64 -11.31
CA PRO A 317 -2.12 8.49 -12.68
C PRO A 317 -3.52 9.12 -12.84
N HIS A 318 -4.21 9.40 -11.74
CA HIS A 318 -5.50 10.09 -11.72
C HIS A 318 -5.43 11.29 -10.77
N THR A 319 -6.13 12.38 -11.12
CA THR A 319 -6.20 13.57 -10.26
C THR A 319 -6.89 13.21 -8.95
N ARG A 320 -6.14 13.33 -7.85
CA ARG A 320 -6.66 13.28 -6.49
C ARG A 320 -6.48 14.60 -5.79
N TYR A 321 -7.32 14.80 -4.81
CA TYR A 321 -7.33 15.94 -3.93
C TYR A 321 -7.12 15.45 -2.50
N SER A 322 -6.40 16.24 -1.72
CA SER A 322 -6.15 15.99 -0.31
C SER A 322 -6.36 17.28 0.48
N MET A 323 -6.79 17.13 1.72
CA MET A 323 -6.78 18.21 2.70
C MET A 323 -5.76 17.89 3.76
N LEU A 324 -5.00 18.89 4.19
CA LEU A 324 -4.09 18.70 5.32
C LEU A 324 -4.86 18.35 6.58
N PHE A 325 -4.28 17.49 7.42
CA PHE A 325 -4.83 17.05 8.68
C PHE A 325 -5.54 18.18 9.46
N ALA A 326 -4.86 19.30 9.74
CA ALA A 326 -5.45 20.39 10.53
C ALA A 326 -6.68 21.06 9.87
N ILE A 327 -6.68 21.19 8.55
CA ILE A 327 -7.79 21.77 7.77
C ILE A 327 -8.96 20.78 7.70
N ARG A 328 -8.65 19.50 7.48
CA ARG A 328 -9.63 18.41 7.50
C ARG A 328 -10.31 18.31 8.86
N GLU A 329 -9.53 18.28 9.94
CA GLU A 329 -10.05 18.19 11.31
C GLU A 329 -10.95 19.37 11.67
N PHE A 330 -10.59 20.59 11.25
CA PHE A 330 -11.47 21.75 11.39
C PHE A 330 -12.79 21.56 10.61
N GLY A 331 -12.73 21.07 9.38
CA GLY A 331 -13.93 20.77 8.59
C GLY A 331 -14.87 19.75 9.25
N ILE A 332 -14.31 18.72 9.89
CA ILE A 332 -15.08 17.74 10.68
C ILE A 332 -15.74 18.40 11.90
N GLU A 333 -15.05 19.30 12.60
CA GLU A 333 -15.62 20.05 13.72
C GLU A 333 -16.79 20.93 13.27
N GLN A 334 -16.65 21.63 12.15
CA GLN A 334 -17.73 22.43 11.57
C GLN A 334 -18.90 21.55 11.14
N ALA A 335 -18.66 20.35 10.58
CA ALA A 335 -19.72 19.39 10.26
C ALA A 335 -20.49 18.97 11.52
N ARG A 336 -19.82 18.77 12.66
CA ARG A 336 -20.48 18.48 13.95
C ARG A 336 -21.26 19.68 14.47
N ALA A 337 -20.70 20.89 14.37
CA ALA A 337 -21.34 22.12 14.83
C ALA A 337 -22.65 22.40 14.07
N GLU A 338 -22.67 22.12 12.77
CA GLU A 338 -23.85 22.27 11.90
C GLU A 338 -24.79 21.04 11.94
N GLY A 339 -24.44 19.97 12.67
CA GLY A 339 -25.25 18.75 12.74
C GLY A 339 -25.27 17.94 11.43
N GLU A 340 -24.23 18.07 10.60
CA GLU A 340 -24.09 17.43 9.29
C GLU A 340 -23.12 16.23 9.30
N ILE A 341 -22.47 15.94 10.44
CA ILE A 341 -21.42 14.91 10.50
C ILE A 341 -21.95 13.53 10.12
N GLU A 342 -23.13 13.13 10.62
CA GLU A 342 -23.71 11.83 10.30
C GLU A 342 -24.07 11.71 8.81
N ALA A 343 -24.54 12.81 8.20
CA ALA A 343 -24.85 12.84 6.77
C ALA A 343 -23.58 12.75 5.90
N ALA A 344 -22.49 13.43 6.30
CA ALA A 344 -21.21 13.36 5.62
C ALA A 344 -20.60 11.94 5.73
N GLU A 345 -20.62 11.35 6.93
CA GLU A 345 -20.15 9.98 7.19
C GLU A 345 -20.96 8.93 6.42
N GLN A 346 -22.28 9.13 6.29
CA GLN A 346 -23.16 8.30 5.46
C GLN A 346 -22.74 8.34 3.98
N LEU A 347 -22.45 9.53 3.44
CA LEU A 347 -21.98 9.68 2.06
C LEU A 347 -20.62 9.04 1.80
N LEU A 348 -19.68 9.12 2.76
CA LEU A 348 -18.42 8.36 2.68
C LEU A 348 -18.72 6.86 2.57
N SER A 349 -19.63 6.34 3.40
CA SER A 349 -20.00 4.92 3.38
C SER A 349 -20.65 4.51 2.05
N GLU A 350 -21.52 5.36 1.50
CA GLU A 350 -22.19 5.13 0.20
C GLU A 350 -21.19 5.18 -0.95
N TRP A 351 -20.29 6.17 -0.95
CA TRP A 351 -19.25 6.29 -1.95
C TRP A 351 -18.29 5.09 -1.92
N CYS A 352 -17.84 4.66 -0.74
CA CYS A 352 -17.00 3.47 -0.58
C CYS A 352 -17.70 2.19 -1.11
N THR A 353 -18.99 2.03 -0.83
CA THR A 353 -19.79 0.91 -1.37
C THR A 353 -19.85 0.97 -2.89
N ALA A 354 -20.18 2.13 -3.47
CA ALA A 354 -20.27 2.31 -4.91
C ALA A 354 -18.92 2.09 -5.62
N PHE A 355 -17.82 2.51 -5.00
CA PHE A 355 -16.46 2.27 -5.47
C PHE A 355 -16.16 0.76 -5.53
N LEU A 356 -16.43 0.04 -4.44
CA LEU A 356 -16.20 -1.41 -4.37
C LEU A 356 -17.10 -2.21 -5.31
N ASP A 357 -18.37 -1.81 -5.47
CA ASP A 357 -19.29 -2.43 -6.42
C ASP A 357 -18.85 -2.24 -7.87
N THR A 358 -18.36 -1.05 -8.21
CA THR A 358 -17.85 -0.75 -9.56
C THR A 358 -16.61 -1.58 -9.83
N ALA A 359 -15.71 -1.69 -8.85
CA ALA A 359 -14.58 -2.60 -8.93
C ALA A 359 -15.00 -4.08 -9.08
N GLU A 360 -16.06 -4.51 -8.40
CA GLU A 360 -16.58 -5.89 -8.51
C GLU A 360 -17.00 -6.18 -9.95
N ARG A 361 -17.79 -5.28 -10.55
CA ARG A 361 -18.29 -5.39 -11.94
C ARG A 361 -17.20 -5.31 -13.00
N ASP A 362 -16.26 -4.38 -12.84
CA ASP A 362 -15.19 -4.14 -13.83
C ASP A 362 -14.02 -5.12 -13.70
N TRP A 363 -14.08 -6.10 -12.80
CA TRP A 363 -12.96 -7.02 -12.59
C TRP A 363 -12.66 -7.91 -13.79
N PHE A 364 -13.69 -8.37 -14.50
CA PHE A 364 -13.51 -9.16 -15.72
C PHE A 364 -13.23 -8.20 -16.88
N SER A 365 -12.12 -7.47 -16.79
CA SER A 365 -11.66 -6.51 -17.78
C SER A 365 -10.12 -6.38 -17.72
N PRO A 366 -9.48 -5.66 -18.65
CA PRO A 366 -8.05 -5.37 -18.58
C PRO A 366 -7.66 -4.45 -17.40
N ARG A 367 -8.63 -3.90 -16.66
CA ARG A 367 -8.43 -2.87 -15.64
C ARG A 367 -8.18 -3.43 -14.23
N GLN A 368 -8.00 -4.74 -14.07
CA GLN A 368 -7.79 -5.38 -12.76
C GLN A 368 -6.64 -4.74 -11.96
N PHE A 369 -5.53 -4.42 -12.63
CA PHE A 369 -4.36 -3.82 -11.99
C PHE A 369 -4.61 -2.36 -11.58
N ASP A 370 -5.29 -1.58 -12.42
CA ASP A 370 -5.73 -0.23 -12.07
C ASP A 370 -6.65 -0.26 -10.85
N TRP A 371 -7.58 -1.22 -10.80
CA TRP A 371 -8.47 -1.39 -9.66
C TRP A 371 -7.70 -1.75 -8.39
N ILE A 372 -6.75 -2.67 -8.44
CA ILE A 372 -5.90 -3.01 -7.29
C ILE A 372 -5.18 -1.77 -6.77
N ALA A 373 -4.52 -1.01 -7.64
CA ALA A 373 -3.83 0.23 -7.26
C ALA A 373 -4.78 1.28 -6.66
N ARG A 374 -5.98 1.44 -7.25
CA ARG A 374 -7.01 2.34 -6.72
C ARG A 374 -7.50 1.91 -5.34
N HIS A 375 -7.75 0.62 -5.09
CA HIS A 375 -8.16 0.18 -3.75
C HIS A 375 -7.09 0.48 -2.71
N GLU A 376 -5.81 0.29 -3.04
CA GLU A 376 -4.71 0.64 -2.13
C GLU A 376 -4.74 2.11 -1.74
N LEU A 377 -5.00 2.99 -2.71
CA LEU A 377 -5.17 4.43 -2.48
C LEU A 377 -6.41 4.73 -1.62
N GLU A 378 -7.51 3.99 -1.80
CA GLU A 378 -8.75 4.19 -1.03
C GLU A 378 -8.78 3.49 0.33
N MET A 379 -7.77 2.69 0.68
CA MET A 379 -7.74 1.96 1.96
C MET A 379 -8.00 2.84 3.19
N PRO A 380 -7.49 4.08 3.31
CA PRO A 380 -7.85 4.95 4.43
C PRO A 380 -9.34 5.29 4.47
N ASN A 381 -9.98 5.56 3.32
CA ASN A 381 -11.40 5.87 3.21
C ASN A 381 -12.27 4.65 3.55
N ILE A 382 -11.91 3.47 3.03
CA ILE A 382 -12.59 2.20 3.32
C ILE A 382 -12.48 1.85 4.81
N ARG A 383 -11.31 2.06 5.43
CA ARG A 383 -11.12 1.84 6.88
C ARG A 383 -11.98 2.78 7.70
N ALA A 384 -12.08 4.06 7.33
CA ALA A 384 -12.98 5.00 8.00
C ALA A 384 -14.44 4.55 7.89
N ALA A 385 -14.90 4.13 6.70
CA ALA A 385 -16.24 3.58 6.52
C ALA A 385 -16.50 2.30 7.36
N LEU A 386 -15.50 1.42 7.47
CA LEU A 386 -15.57 0.23 8.34
C LEU A 386 -15.65 0.59 9.82
N ASP A 387 -14.87 1.57 10.27
CA ASP A 387 -14.88 2.01 11.66
C ASP A 387 -16.20 2.70 12.03
N LEU A 388 -16.83 3.41 11.10
CA LEU A 388 -18.19 3.94 11.25
C LEU A 388 -19.23 2.82 11.34
N ALA A 389 -19.18 1.85 10.43
CA ALA A 389 -20.11 0.72 10.43
C ALA A 389 -20.01 -0.16 11.70
N LEU A 390 -18.80 -0.31 12.25
CA LEU A 390 -18.53 -1.12 13.45
C LEU A 390 -18.48 -0.30 14.75
N GLY A 391 -18.73 1.01 14.66
CA GLY A 391 -18.72 1.94 15.79
C GLY A 391 -20.03 1.95 16.59
N PRO A 392 -20.11 2.74 17.66
CA PRO A 392 -21.34 2.90 18.45
C PRO A 392 -22.49 3.42 17.58
N GLY A 393 -23.60 2.68 17.51
CA GLY A 393 -24.77 3.06 16.69
C GLY A 393 -24.62 2.79 15.18
N GLY A 394 -23.50 2.18 14.76
CA GLY A 394 -23.28 1.75 13.39
C GLY A 394 -24.10 0.51 13.00
N ASP A 395 -24.06 0.18 11.71
CA ASP A 395 -24.70 -1.00 11.13
C ASP A 395 -23.63 -2.04 10.73
N PRO A 396 -23.44 -3.12 11.53
CA PRO A 396 -22.49 -4.17 11.21
C PRO A 396 -22.73 -4.84 9.85
N ASP A 397 -23.96 -4.85 9.34
CA ASP A 397 -24.25 -5.47 8.05
C ASP A 397 -23.62 -4.70 6.88
N ARG A 398 -23.47 -3.38 7.01
CA ARG A 398 -22.71 -2.55 6.05
C ARG A 398 -21.22 -2.87 6.05
N ALA A 399 -20.66 -3.25 7.20
CA ALA A 399 -19.26 -3.66 7.27
C ALA A 399 -19.00 -4.90 6.40
N PHE A 400 -19.95 -5.84 6.32
CA PHE A 400 -19.84 -7.00 5.42
C PHE A 400 -19.86 -6.57 3.94
N GLY A 401 -20.72 -5.61 3.57
CA GLY A 401 -20.77 -5.06 2.21
C GLY A 401 -19.44 -4.42 1.79
N LEU A 402 -18.70 -3.85 2.72
CA LEU A 402 -17.36 -3.31 2.48
C LEU A 402 -16.28 -4.41 2.46
N LEU A 403 -16.32 -5.38 3.38
CA LEU A 403 -15.28 -6.40 3.53
C LEU A 403 -15.30 -7.48 2.44
N ILE A 404 -16.49 -7.85 1.96
CA ILE A 404 -16.63 -8.93 0.98
C ILE A 404 -15.85 -8.60 -0.31
N PRO A 405 -16.04 -7.45 -0.98
CA PRO A 405 -15.32 -7.13 -2.22
C PRO A 405 -13.80 -6.96 -2.04
N MET A 406 -13.33 -6.66 -0.82
CA MET A 406 -11.92 -6.42 -0.52
C MET A 406 -11.03 -7.68 -0.62
N TRP A 407 -11.62 -8.87 -0.70
CA TRP A 407 -10.88 -10.14 -0.75
C TRP A 407 -9.79 -10.15 -1.82
N ARG A 408 -10.02 -9.51 -2.96
CA ARG A 408 -9.10 -9.48 -4.11
C ARG A 408 -7.78 -8.78 -3.79
N VAL A 409 -7.86 -7.64 -3.11
CA VAL A 409 -6.69 -6.80 -2.77
C VAL A 409 -5.91 -7.45 -1.63
N PHE A 410 -6.63 -7.99 -0.65
CA PHE A 410 -6.03 -8.59 0.54
C PHE A 410 -5.42 -9.97 0.26
N TRP A 411 -6.05 -10.77 -0.59
CA TRP A 411 -5.61 -12.14 -0.86
C TRP A 411 -4.66 -12.23 -2.08
N LEU A 412 -4.87 -11.43 -3.14
CA LEU A 412 -4.17 -11.62 -4.42
C LEU A 412 -3.00 -10.67 -4.67
N ALA A 413 -3.13 -9.43 -4.24
CA ALA A 413 -2.17 -8.38 -4.60
C ALA A 413 -1.02 -8.27 -3.60
N ARG A 414 -1.29 -8.32 -2.29
CA ARG A 414 -0.31 -7.91 -1.27
C ARG A 414 -0.16 -8.82 -0.06
N GLY A 415 -0.83 -9.98 -0.04
CA GLY A 415 -0.64 -10.92 1.05
C GLY A 415 -1.17 -10.47 2.42
N ARG A 416 -2.22 -9.66 2.45
CA ARG A 416 -2.82 -9.17 3.70
C ARG A 416 -3.99 -10.03 4.17
N ALA A 417 -4.03 -11.33 3.83
CA ALA A 417 -5.13 -12.23 4.18
C ALA A 417 -5.47 -12.21 5.68
N ARG A 418 -4.46 -12.10 6.55
CA ARG A 418 -4.63 -11.97 8.02
C ARG A 418 -5.28 -10.65 8.46
N ASP A 419 -5.09 -9.57 7.71
CA ASP A 419 -5.76 -8.30 8.01
C ASP A 419 -7.25 -8.41 7.70
N LEU A 420 -7.59 -9.07 6.58
CA LEU A 420 -8.98 -9.33 6.21
C LEU A 420 -9.63 -10.31 7.20
N GLU A 421 -8.94 -11.39 7.60
CA GLU A 421 -9.38 -12.32 8.65
C GLU A 421 -9.72 -11.55 9.94
N ARG A 422 -8.81 -10.70 10.43
CA ARG A 422 -9.04 -9.89 11.65
C ARG A 422 -10.22 -8.92 11.52
N LEU A 423 -10.40 -8.31 10.36
CA LEU A 423 -11.52 -7.40 10.11
C LEU A 423 -12.86 -8.16 10.03
N LEU A 424 -12.86 -9.33 9.38
CA LEU A 424 -14.03 -10.22 9.33
C LEU A 424 -14.39 -10.73 10.73
N ASP A 425 -13.41 -11.17 11.54
CA ASP A 425 -13.63 -11.57 12.93
C ASP A 425 -14.29 -10.47 13.75
N ARG A 426 -13.78 -9.24 13.63
CA ARG A 426 -14.33 -8.06 14.32
C ARG A 426 -15.79 -7.81 13.89
N ALA A 427 -16.09 -7.87 12.59
CA ALA A 427 -17.43 -7.64 12.06
C ALA A 427 -18.41 -8.77 12.42
N LEU A 428 -17.99 -10.04 12.30
CA LEU A 428 -18.77 -11.22 12.65
C LEU A 428 -19.08 -11.30 14.15
N SER A 429 -18.20 -10.76 14.99
CA SER A 429 -18.42 -10.67 16.44
C SER A 429 -19.38 -9.55 16.84
N ALA A 430 -19.59 -8.55 15.99
CA ALA A 430 -20.45 -7.40 16.28
C ALA A 430 -21.96 -7.71 16.12
N THR A 431 -22.33 -8.76 15.38
CA THR A 431 -23.72 -9.16 15.14
C THR A 431 -23.89 -10.67 15.01
N THR A 432 -25.02 -11.18 15.50
CA THR A 432 -25.41 -12.60 15.42
C THR A 432 -26.60 -12.86 14.49
N GLY A 433 -27.05 -11.87 13.72
CA GLY A 433 -28.19 -12.00 12.81
C GLY A 433 -27.98 -12.98 11.66
N ALA A 434 -29.03 -13.30 10.90
CA ALA A 434 -28.97 -14.17 9.71
C ALA A 434 -28.97 -13.37 8.40
N HIS A 435 -28.43 -12.15 8.41
CA HIS A 435 -28.39 -11.29 7.22
C HIS A 435 -27.57 -11.95 6.09
N PRO A 436 -28.00 -11.90 4.80
CA PRO A 436 -27.29 -12.56 3.70
C PRO A 436 -25.82 -12.16 3.56
N LEU A 437 -25.49 -10.88 3.78
CA LEU A 437 -24.10 -10.42 3.76
C LEU A 437 -23.26 -11.04 4.89
N ARG A 438 -23.85 -11.34 6.04
CA ARG A 438 -23.14 -12.03 7.13
C ARG A 438 -22.87 -13.48 6.77
N LEU A 439 -23.81 -14.17 6.12
CA LEU A 439 -23.58 -15.54 5.64
C LEU A 439 -22.47 -15.58 4.58
N SER A 440 -22.47 -14.61 3.66
CA SER A 440 -21.41 -14.41 2.68
C SER A 440 -20.04 -14.13 3.33
N ALA A 441 -20.02 -13.29 4.37
CA ALA A 441 -18.80 -13.00 5.14
C ALA A 441 -18.27 -14.23 5.90
N ARG A 442 -19.16 -15.06 6.47
CA ARG A 442 -18.79 -16.35 7.10
C ARG A 442 -18.22 -17.34 6.09
N LEU A 443 -18.76 -17.40 4.88
CA LEU A 443 -18.21 -18.22 3.80
C LEU A 443 -16.79 -17.77 3.45
N LEU A 444 -16.59 -16.47 3.22
CA LEU A 444 -15.28 -15.89 2.91
C LEU A 444 -14.29 -16.16 4.05
N HIS A 445 -14.70 -15.94 5.29
CA HIS A 445 -13.90 -16.23 6.47
C HIS A 445 -13.51 -17.71 6.56
N GLY A 446 -14.48 -18.63 6.40
CA GLY A 446 -14.25 -20.06 6.40
C GLY A 446 -13.28 -20.52 5.30
N TYR A 447 -13.35 -19.90 4.12
CA TYR A 447 -12.39 -20.17 3.04
C TYR A 447 -10.97 -19.69 3.37
N ILE A 448 -10.82 -18.46 3.91
CA ILE A 448 -9.51 -17.93 4.30
C ILE A 448 -8.87 -18.82 5.38
N VAL A 449 -9.61 -19.13 6.46
CA VAL A 449 -9.13 -19.97 7.54
C VAL A 449 -8.86 -21.40 7.06
N GLY A 450 -9.77 -21.97 6.26
CA GLY A 450 -9.64 -23.32 5.73
C GLY A 450 -8.47 -23.48 4.77
N SER A 451 -8.12 -22.44 4.00
CA SER A 451 -6.93 -22.48 3.13
C SER A 451 -5.63 -22.61 3.95
N ARG A 452 -5.59 -22.03 5.16
CA ARG A 452 -4.41 -22.05 6.03
C ARG A 452 -4.36 -23.27 6.95
N LEU A 453 -5.49 -23.67 7.51
CA LEU A 453 -5.58 -24.72 8.53
C LEU A 453 -6.10 -26.07 8.01
N GLY A 454 -6.54 -26.11 6.75
CA GLY A 454 -7.20 -27.27 6.15
C GLY A 454 -8.70 -27.31 6.39
N LEU A 455 -9.40 -28.11 5.57
CA LEU A 455 -10.86 -28.25 5.62
C LEU A 455 -11.38 -28.71 6.99
N ASP A 456 -10.66 -29.61 7.66
CA ASP A 456 -11.09 -30.16 8.96
C ASP A 456 -11.30 -29.07 10.02
N ALA A 457 -10.51 -28.00 9.97
CA ALA A 457 -10.61 -26.88 10.91
C ALA A 457 -11.90 -26.06 10.73
N VAL A 458 -12.53 -26.10 9.56
CA VAL A 458 -13.69 -25.27 9.19
C VAL A 458 -14.93 -26.08 8.79
N ALA A 459 -14.82 -27.41 8.72
CA ALA A 459 -15.88 -28.28 8.20
C ALA A 459 -17.20 -28.17 8.97
N ASP A 460 -17.15 -28.10 10.30
CA ASP A 460 -18.36 -27.94 11.12
C ASP A 460 -19.05 -26.60 10.90
N GLU A 461 -18.26 -25.53 10.75
CA GLU A 461 -18.78 -24.18 10.54
C GLU A 461 -19.40 -24.05 9.15
N LEU A 462 -18.74 -24.57 8.11
CA LEU A 462 -19.28 -24.59 6.74
C LEU A 462 -20.57 -25.43 6.64
N ARG A 463 -20.66 -26.55 7.37
CA ARG A 463 -21.91 -27.34 7.47
C ARG A 463 -23.05 -26.54 8.09
N ARG A 464 -22.79 -25.85 9.22
CA ARG A 464 -23.79 -24.99 9.86
C ARG A 464 -24.23 -23.85 8.94
N LEU A 465 -23.27 -23.21 8.28
CA LEU A 465 -23.53 -22.13 7.32
C LEU A 465 -24.47 -22.58 6.20
N THR A 466 -24.28 -23.79 5.67
CA THR A 466 -25.17 -24.36 4.63
C THR A 466 -26.60 -24.47 5.14
N ILE A 467 -26.81 -25.06 6.33
CA ILE A 467 -28.13 -25.23 6.94
C ILE A 467 -28.81 -23.88 7.20
N GLU A 468 -28.06 -22.90 7.72
CA GLU A 468 -28.58 -21.56 8.00
C GLU A 468 -28.96 -20.82 6.71
N ALA A 469 -28.13 -20.92 5.66
CA ALA A 469 -28.40 -20.33 4.35
C ALA A 469 -29.66 -20.93 3.71
N GLU A 470 -29.81 -22.26 3.74
CA GLU A 470 -31.02 -22.94 3.27
C GLU A 470 -32.28 -22.50 4.05
N ALA A 471 -32.17 -22.35 5.37
CA ALA A 471 -33.30 -21.97 6.22
C ALA A 471 -33.84 -20.55 5.92
N VAL A 472 -32.98 -19.63 5.47
CA VAL A 472 -33.37 -18.27 5.06
C VAL A 472 -33.63 -18.13 3.56
N GLY A 473 -33.51 -19.22 2.79
CA GLY A 473 -33.68 -19.23 1.34
C GLY A 473 -32.52 -18.60 0.56
N ASP A 474 -31.35 -18.44 1.17
CA ASP A 474 -30.12 -17.97 0.51
C ASP A 474 -29.43 -19.14 -0.21
N GLU A 475 -30.01 -19.54 -1.34
CA GLU A 475 -29.48 -20.63 -2.17
C GLU A 475 -28.07 -20.32 -2.71
N TRP A 476 -27.77 -19.03 -2.91
CA TRP A 476 -26.46 -18.56 -3.38
C TRP A 476 -25.36 -18.90 -2.37
N THR A 477 -25.54 -18.58 -1.09
CA THR A 477 -24.53 -18.88 -0.07
C THR A 477 -24.42 -20.40 0.14
N ALA A 478 -25.55 -21.10 0.21
CA ALA A 478 -25.56 -22.56 0.41
C ALA A 478 -24.75 -23.29 -0.68
N ARG A 479 -24.95 -22.93 -1.96
CA ARG A 479 -24.18 -23.54 -3.07
C ARG A 479 -22.75 -23.04 -3.18
N SER A 480 -22.46 -21.83 -2.71
CA SER A 480 -21.09 -21.32 -2.66
C SER A 480 -20.23 -22.02 -1.58
N VAL A 481 -20.86 -22.63 -0.56
CA VAL A 481 -20.16 -23.52 0.38
C VAL A 481 -19.61 -24.76 -0.33
N ASP A 482 -20.38 -25.39 -1.22
CA ASP A 482 -19.93 -26.57 -1.99
C ASP A 482 -18.65 -26.25 -2.79
N ALA A 483 -18.58 -25.07 -3.42
CA ALA A 483 -17.37 -24.59 -4.09
C ALA A 483 -16.19 -24.45 -3.13
N GLY A 484 -16.39 -23.77 -1.99
CA GLY A 484 -15.34 -23.57 -0.99
C GLY A 484 -14.81 -24.90 -0.43
N VAL A 485 -15.70 -25.81 -0.07
CA VAL A 485 -15.35 -27.16 0.40
C VAL A 485 -14.61 -27.93 -0.69
N GLY A 486 -15.13 -27.96 -1.92
CA GLY A 486 -14.50 -28.66 -3.04
C GLY A 486 -13.09 -28.16 -3.34
N VAL A 487 -12.82 -26.86 -3.18
CA VAL A 487 -11.47 -26.29 -3.35
C VAL A 487 -10.51 -26.74 -2.24
N LEU A 488 -10.97 -26.81 -1.00
CA LEU A 488 -10.16 -27.17 0.18
C LEU A 488 -9.98 -28.68 0.37
N MET A 489 -10.81 -29.50 -0.28
CA MET A 489 -10.72 -30.95 -0.21
C MET A 489 -9.45 -31.49 -0.89
N PRO A 490 -8.90 -32.61 -0.37
CA PRO A 490 -7.88 -33.37 -1.08
C PRO A 490 -8.38 -33.84 -2.45
N ASP A 491 -7.45 -34.02 -3.39
CA ASP A 491 -7.75 -34.48 -4.75
C ASP A 491 -8.50 -35.83 -4.73
N GLY A 492 -9.64 -35.86 -5.39
CA GLY A 492 -10.41 -37.08 -5.59
C GLY A 492 -11.78 -36.85 -6.25
N PRO A 493 -12.51 -37.94 -6.57
CA PRO A 493 -13.80 -37.86 -7.23
C PRO A 493 -14.84 -37.03 -6.46
N ALA A 494 -14.83 -37.08 -5.13
CA ALA A 494 -15.76 -36.31 -4.29
C ALA A 494 -15.54 -34.80 -4.40
N ALA A 495 -14.28 -34.35 -4.48
CA ALA A 495 -13.96 -32.94 -4.71
C ALA A 495 -14.40 -32.50 -6.12
N ALA A 496 -14.19 -33.34 -7.14
CA ALA A 496 -14.63 -33.06 -8.50
C ALA A 496 -16.15 -32.94 -8.60
N GLU A 497 -16.90 -33.81 -7.94
CA GLU A 497 -18.37 -33.76 -7.93
C GLU A 497 -18.90 -32.47 -7.30
N LEU A 498 -18.35 -32.06 -6.16
CA LEU A 498 -18.71 -30.80 -5.49
C LEU A 498 -18.42 -29.58 -6.38
N LEU A 499 -17.24 -29.57 -6.99
CA LEU A 499 -16.82 -28.48 -7.87
C LEU A 499 -17.66 -28.43 -9.16
N GLU A 500 -18.01 -29.57 -9.78
CA GLU A 500 -18.92 -29.63 -10.94
C GLU A 500 -20.31 -29.09 -10.59
N ARG A 501 -20.87 -29.48 -9.43
CA ARG A 501 -22.16 -28.93 -8.96
C ARG A 501 -22.12 -27.42 -8.80
N ALA A 502 -21.04 -26.90 -8.22
CA ALA A 502 -20.89 -25.47 -8.02
C ALA A 502 -20.71 -24.71 -9.33
N VAL A 503 -19.90 -25.22 -10.27
CA VAL A 503 -19.70 -24.62 -11.60
C VAL A 503 -21.00 -24.62 -12.41
N ALA A 504 -21.80 -25.69 -12.32
CA ALA A 504 -23.06 -25.83 -13.05
C ALA A 504 -24.16 -24.85 -12.60
N TYR A 505 -24.16 -24.38 -11.34
CA TYR A 505 -25.19 -23.44 -10.85
C TYR A 505 -25.12 -22.05 -11.52
N GLY A 506 -23.98 -21.71 -12.11
CA GLY A 506 -23.82 -20.53 -12.93
C GLY A 506 -22.69 -19.64 -12.44
N ALA A 507 -21.73 -19.39 -13.32
CA ALA A 507 -20.56 -18.56 -13.07
C ALA A 507 -20.91 -17.12 -12.60
N GLN A 508 -22.11 -16.60 -12.85
CA GLN A 508 -22.49 -15.22 -12.49
C GLN A 508 -22.96 -15.05 -11.04
N ASN A 509 -23.34 -16.15 -10.37
CA ASN A 509 -24.00 -16.15 -9.06
C ASN A 509 -23.15 -16.88 -8.03
N LEU A 510 -21.83 -16.69 -8.03
CA LEU A 510 -20.94 -17.20 -6.99
C LEU A 510 -20.10 -16.02 -6.48
N LEU A 511 -19.73 -16.05 -5.21
CA LEU A 511 -18.68 -15.17 -4.69
C LEU A 511 -17.48 -15.33 -5.63
N MET A 512 -16.92 -14.24 -6.16
CA MET A 512 -15.95 -14.37 -7.25
C MET A 512 -14.72 -15.24 -6.86
N LEU A 513 -14.36 -15.27 -5.57
CA LEU A 513 -13.32 -16.14 -5.03
C LEU A 513 -13.66 -17.62 -5.18
N THR A 514 -14.88 -18.02 -4.84
CA THR A 514 -15.34 -19.41 -4.97
C THR A 514 -15.53 -19.79 -6.44
N ARG A 515 -16.01 -18.86 -7.28
CA ARG A 515 -16.11 -19.05 -8.73
C ARG A 515 -14.74 -19.33 -9.36
N THR A 516 -13.78 -18.42 -9.18
CA THR A 516 -12.47 -18.46 -9.84
C THR A 516 -11.65 -19.64 -9.34
N GLY A 517 -11.61 -19.82 -8.02
CA GLY A 517 -10.96 -20.95 -7.39
C GLY A 517 -11.55 -22.28 -7.84
N ALA A 518 -12.88 -22.40 -7.91
CA ALA A 518 -13.53 -23.66 -8.29
C ALA A 518 -13.27 -24.07 -9.75
N HIS A 519 -13.37 -23.14 -10.71
CA HIS A 519 -13.16 -23.48 -12.12
C HIS A 519 -11.73 -23.94 -12.39
N ILE A 520 -10.75 -23.21 -11.84
CA ILE A 520 -9.32 -23.54 -12.01
C ILE A 520 -9.02 -24.85 -11.30
N ARG A 521 -9.48 -25.01 -10.05
CA ARG A 521 -9.28 -26.25 -9.29
C ARG A 521 -9.89 -27.47 -9.99
N LEU A 522 -11.10 -27.32 -10.56
CA LEU A 522 -11.79 -28.39 -11.25
C LEU A 522 -11.03 -28.83 -12.51
N ALA A 523 -10.52 -27.88 -13.29
CA ALA A 523 -9.71 -28.18 -14.49
C ALA A 523 -8.47 -29.02 -14.13
N LEU A 524 -7.70 -28.57 -13.13
CA LEU A 524 -6.49 -29.27 -12.66
C LEU A 524 -6.82 -30.65 -12.07
N LEU A 525 -7.93 -30.75 -11.32
CA LEU A 525 -8.37 -32.01 -10.73
C LEU A 525 -8.77 -33.04 -11.81
N HIS A 526 -9.43 -32.62 -12.89
CA HIS A 526 -9.73 -33.52 -13.99
C HIS A 526 -8.49 -34.01 -14.73
N ASP A 527 -7.47 -33.17 -14.91
CA ASP A 527 -6.18 -33.59 -15.46
C ASP A 527 -5.54 -34.68 -14.58
N ARG A 528 -5.53 -34.52 -13.24
CA ARG A 528 -5.02 -35.53 -12.30
C ARG A 528 -5.83 -36.82 -12.24
N LEU A 529 -7.15 -36.74 -12.44
CA LEU A 529 -8.04 -37.91 -12.50
C LEU A 529 -7.98 -38.64 -13.86
N GLY A 530 -7.24 -38.11 -14.84
CA GLY A 530 -7.12 -38.68 -16.18
C GLY A 530 -8.29 -38.35 -17.11
N ASN A 531 -9.16 -37.41 -16.73
CA ASN A 531 -10.30 -36.94 -17.52
C ASN A 531 -9.87 -35.80 -18.46
N THR A 532 -8.93 -36.09 -19.36
CA THR A 532 -8.21 -35.08 -20.17
C THR A 532 -9.12 -34.25 -21.07
N GLU A 533 -10.19 -34.84 -21.62
CA GLU A 533 -11.16 -34.14 -22.47
C GLU A 533 -11.89 -33.05 -21.66
N ARG A 534 -12.43 -33.43 -20.50
CA ARG A 534 -13.13 -32.50 -19.60
C ARG A 534 -12.22 -31.41 -19.07
N ALA A 535 -10.97 -31.76 -18.73
CA ALA A 535 -9.97 -30.78 -18.32
C ALA A 535 -9.67 -29.76 -19.41
N SER A 536 -9.51 -30.22 -20.66
CA SER A 536 -9.29 -29.34 -21.82
C SER A 536 -10.47 -28.38 -22.03
N GLU A 537 -11.71 -28.88 -22.01
CA GLU A 537 -12.92 -28.04 -22.15
C GLU A 537 -12.96 -26.91 -21.11
N LEU A 538 -12.65 -27.24 -19.85
CA LEU A 538 -12.65 -26.27 -18.75
C LEU A 538 -11.53 -25.24 -18.93
N ARG A 539 -10.32 -25.67 -19.34
CA ARG A 539 -9.20 -24.77 -19.64
C ARG A 539 -9.53 -23.83 -20.79
N ASP A 540 -10.07 -24.35 -21.89
CA ASP A 540 -10.48 -23.56 -23.06
C ASP A 540 -11.56 -22.55 -22.70
N THR A 541 -12.49 -22.92 -21.82
CA THR A 541 -13.51 -21.99 -21.30
C THR A 541 -12.90 -20.83 -20.52
N ILE A 542 -11.93 -21.10 -19.63
CA ILE A 542 -11.24 -20.07 -18.84
C ILE A 542 -10.42 -19.16 -19.76
N LEU A 543 -9.64 -19.74 -20.68
CA LEU A 543 -8.78 -18.99 -21.59
C LEU A 543 -9.60 -18.14 -22.58
N SER A 544 -10.64 -18.70 -23.19
CA SER A 544 -11.52 -17.97 -24.11
C SER A 544 -12.23 -16.80 -23.40
N ARG A 545 -12.70 -17.00 -22.16
CA ARG A 545 -13.26 -15.91 -21.36
C ARG A 545 -12.23 -14.82 -21.07
N SER A 546 -11.00 -15.21 -20.73
CA SER A 546 -9.90 -14.27 -20.50
C SER A 546 -9.57 -13.47 -21.76
N GLU A 547 -9.55 -14.10 -22.93
CA GLU A 547 -9.29 -13.41 -24.19
C GLU A 547 -10.42 -12.47 -24.61
N GLN A 548 -11.68 -12.85 -24.38
CA GLN A 548 -12.85 -12.01 -24.68
C GLN A 548 -12.95 -10.79 -23.77
N THR A 549 -12.63 -10.96 -22.49
CA THR A 549 -12.77 -9.90 -21.48
C THR A 549 -11.48 -9.10 -21.29
N GLY A 550 -10.34 -9.65 -21.68
CA GLY A 550 -9.01 -9.13 -21.35
C GLY A 550 -8.66 -9.26 -19.87
N GLU A 551 -9.40 -10.07 -19.09
CA GLU A 551 -9.03 -10.36 -17.71
C GLU A 551 -7.71 -11.17 -17.68
N MET A 552 -6.80 -10.84 -16.78
CA MET A 552 -5.46 -11.41 -16.70
C MET A 552 -5.24 -12.28 -15.47
N TYR A 553 -6.09 -12.14 -14.45
CA TYR A 553 -5.92 -12.80 -13.17
C TYR A 553 -6.21 -14.31 -13.22
N ASP A 554 -7.39 -14.72 -13.71
CA ASP A 554 -7.77 -16.15 -13.76
C ASP A 554 -6.81 -16.89 -14.70
N ARG A 555 -6.47 -16.26 -15.83
CA ARG A 555 -5.48 -16.80 -16.77
C ARG A 555 -4.11 -16.99 -16.14
N ALA A 556 -3.59 -16.01 -15.40
CA ALA A 556 -2.31 -16.17 -14.70
C ALA A 556 -2.39 -17.27 -13.63
N TYR A 557 -3.50 -17.38 -12.91
CA TYR A 557 -3.66 -18.40 -11.88
C TYR A 557 -3.80 -19.82 -12.46
N LEU A 558 -4.51 -19.98 -13.59
CA LEU A 558 -4.57 -21.24 -14.34
C LEU A 558 -3.17 -21.68 -14.81
N LEU A 559 -2.38 -20.76 -15.37
CA LEU A 559 -1.01 -21.04 -15.81
C LEU A 559 -0.10 -21.46 -14.65
N PHE A 560 -0.27 -20.87 -13.46
CA PHE A 560 0.43 -21.33 -12.27
C PHE A 560 0.04 -22.77 -11.90
N GLY A 561 -1.26 -23.09 -11.90
CA GLY A 561 -1.74 -24.45 -11.65
C GLY A 561 -1.18 -25.48 -12.63
N LEU A 562 -1.17 -25.14 -13.92
CA LEU A 562 -0.58 -25.96 -14.97
C LEU A 562 0.92 -26.20 -14.78
N ALA A 563 1.65 -25.20 -14.26
CA ALA A 563 3.06 -25.36 -13.91
C ALA A 563 3.25 -26.39 -12.78
N VAL A 564 2.39 -26.35 -11.75
CA VAL A 564 2.42 -27.34 -10.65
C VAL A 564 2.12 -28.75 -11.16
N ASP A 565 1.11 -28.90 -12.02
CA ASP A 565 0.76 -30.19 -12.62
C ASP A 565 1.88 -30.72 -13.55
N ALA A 566 2.59 -29.83 -14.26
CA ALA A 566 3.75 -30.20 -15.07
C ALA A 566 4.93 -30.71 -14.21
N ILE A 567 5.17 -30.09 -13.03
CA ILE A 567 6.17 -30.58 -12.06
C ILE A 567 5.79 -31.99 -11.57
N GLU A 568 4.52 -32.25 -11.26
CA GLU A 568 4.06 -33.58 -10.83
C GLU A 568 4.23 -34.64 -11.93
N ARG A 569 4.15 -34.24 -13.21
CA ARG A 569 4.43 -35.09 -14.38
C ARG A 569 5.93 -35.22 -14.70
N ASN A 570 6.81 -34.54 -13.97
CA ASN A 570 8.25 -34.40 -14.27
C ASN A 570 8.54 -33.77 -15.64
N ASP A 571 7.67 -32.86 -16.10
CA ASP A 571 7.86 -32.09 -17.33
C ASP A 571 8.35 -30.67 -16.99
N ALA A 572 9.67 -30.57 -16.77
CA ALA A 572 10.28 -29.33 -16.33
C ALA A 572 10.22 -28.20 -17.37
N GLU A 573 10.19 -28.54 -18.66
CA GLU A 573 10.12 -27.55 -19.75
C GLU A 573 8.75 -26.87 -19.76
N GLU A 574 7.66 -27.67 -19.74
CA GLU A 574 6.29 -27.12 -19.61
C GLU A 574 6.11 -26.35 -18.31
N ALA A 575 6.66 -26.86 -17.19
CA ALA A 575 6.56 -26.20 -15.89
C ALA A 575 7.18 -24.79 -15.91
N VAL A 576 8.41 -24.64 -16.43
CA VAL A 576 9.07 -23.34 -16.55
C VAL A 576 8.31 -22.43 -17.53
N HIS A 577 7.83 -22.97 -18.65
CA HIS A 577 7.06 -22.20 -19.63
C HIS A 577 5.79 -21.60 -19.02
N PHE A 578 4.97 -22.42 -18.36
CA PHE A 578 3.73 -21.95 -17.74
C PHE A 578 4.00 -21.01 -16.57
N ALA A 579 4.97 -21.32 -15.70
CA ALA A 579 5.32 -20.49 -14.56
C ALA A 579 5.84 -19.11 -14.98
N THR A 580 6.75 -19.05 -15.95
CA THR A 580 7.30 -17.76 -16.44
C THR A 580 6.27 -16.94 -17.21
N THR A 581 5.41 -17.58 -18.00
CA THR A 581 4.30 -16.88 -18.67
C THR A 581 3.33 -16.28 -17.65
N SER A 582 2.98 -17.06 -16.63
CA SER A 582 2.18 -16.61 -15.48
C SER A 582 2.84 -15.41 -14.78
N LEU A 583 4.15 -15.45 -14.51
CA LEU A 583 4.92 -14.37 -13.89
C LEU A 583 4.94 -13.10 -14.75
N ARG A 584 5.10 -13.20 -16.08
CA ARG A 584 5.11 -12.04 -17.00
C ARG A 584 3.78 -11.29 -16.95
N MET A 585 2.66 -12.02 -16.97
CA MET A 585 1.33 -11.42 -16.94
C MET A 585 1.05 -10.62 -15.68
N ARG A 586 1.59 -11.04 -14.53
CA ARG A 586 1.36 -10.39 -13.24
C ARG A 586 2.54 -9.58 -12.72
N ARG A 587 3.50 -9.20 -13.58
CA ARG A 587 4.69 -8.45 -13.15
C ARG A 587 4.35 -7.19 -12.34
N GLN A 588 3.26 -6.51 -12.70
CA GLN A 588 2.76 -5.31 -12.02
C GLN A 588 2.14 -5.59 -10.64
N LEU A 589 1.76 -6.84 -10.34
CA LEU A 589 1.24 -7.27 -9.04
C LEU A 589 2.33 -7.76 -8.09
N SER A 590 3.59 -7.78 -8.53
CA SER A 590 4.70 -8.12 -7.65
C SER A 590 5.03 -6.96 -6.71
N PRO A 591 5.31 -7.21 -5.42
CA PRO A 591 5.35 -8.53 -4.77
C PRO A 591 3.95 -9.04 -4.35
N SER A 592 3.68 -10.32 -4.59
CA SER A 592 2.46 -11.03 -4.13
C SER A 592 2.73 -12.48 -3.78
N ALA A 593 1.85 -13.08 -2.97
CA ALA A 593 1.95 -14.49 -2.56
C ALA A 593 1.95 -15.46 -3.75
N LEU A 594 1.09 -15.23 -4.75
CA LEU A 594 1.05 -16.05 -5.96
C LEU A 594 2.33 -15.90 -6.80
N THR A 595 2.96 -14.71 -6.78
CA THR A 595 4.27 -14.51 -7.41
C THR A 595 5.34 -15.35 -6.73
N ALA A 596 5.40 -15.32 -5.39
CA ALA A 596 6.37 -16.12 -4.63
C ALA A 596 6.19 -17.63 -4.88
N HIS A 597 4.95 -18.14 -4.81
CA HIS A 597 4.67 -19.55 -5.10
C HIS A 597 5.03 -19.96 -6.53
N THR A 598 4.86 -19.07 -7.51
CA THR A 598 5.23 -19.41 -8.89
C THR A 598 6.75 -19.36 -9.10
N VAL A 599 7.47 -18.48 -8.39
CA VAL A 599 8.94 -18.54 -8.36
C VAL A 599 9.42 -19.85 -7.72
N GLU A 600 8.75 -20.34 -6.68
CA GLU A 600 9.02 -21.67 -6.11
C GLU A 600 8.73 -22.81 -7.11
N ALA A 601 7.69 -22.70 -7.93
CA ALA A 601 7.42 -23.66 -9.00
C ALA A 601 8.57 -23.68 -10.05
N VAL A 602 9.12 -22.51 -10.41
CA VAL A 602 10.33 -22.44 -11.25
C VAL A 602 11.52 -23.10 -10.56
N ALA A 603 11.70 -22.87 -9.24
CA ALA A 603 12.77 -23.51 -8.49
C ALA A 603 12.66 -25.04 -8.53
N ALA A 604 11.47 -25.59 -8.30
CA ALA A 604 11.21 -27.02 -8.36
C ALA A 604 11.54 -27.61 -9.76
N ALA A 605 11.10 -26.95 -10.84
CA ALA A 605 11.40 -27.39 -12.20
C ALA A 605 12.91 -27.31 -12.55
N TYR A 606 13.64 -26.33 -11.99
CA TYR A 606 15.09 -26.24 -12.15
C TYR A 606 15.86 -27.38 -11.46
N VAL A 607 15.31 -27.96 -10.38
CA VAL A 607 15.89 -29.17 -9.77
C VAL A 607 15.87 -30.34 -10.75
N ASP A 608 14.77 -30.52 -11.48
CA ASP A 608 14.59 -31.64 -12.42
C ASP A 608 15.49 -31.52 -13.66
N THR A 609 15.92 -30.31 -14.01
CA THR A 609 16.85 -30.03 -15.12
C THR A 609 18.32 -29.91 -14.68
N GLY A 610 18.61 -30.16 -13.41
CA GLY A 610 19.97 -30.07 -12.86
C GLY A 610 20.51 -28.64 -12.68
N ARG A 611 19.65 -27.61 -12.80
CA ARG A 611 19.99 -26.18 -12.61
C ARG A 611 19.97 -25.79 -11.13
N VAL A 612 20.76 -26.48 -10.32
CA VAL A 612 20.71 -26.42 -8.84
C VAL A 612 21.04 -25.03 -8.28
N ALA A 613 22.01 -24.34 -8.88
CA ALA A 613 22.37 -22.97 -8.52
C ALA A 613 21.20 -22.00 -8.75
N ASP A 614 20.56 -22.08 -9.92
CA ASP A 614 19.41 -21.24 -10.25
C ASP A 614 18.21 -21.54 -9.36
N ALA A 615 17.96 -22.83 -9.05
CA ALA A 615 16.93 -23.23 -8.11
C ALA A 615 17.16 -22.64 -6.71
N SER A 616 18.40 -22.69 -6.21
CA SER A 616 18.79 -22.10 -4.92
C SER A 616 18.54 -20.59 -4.88
N ARG A 617 18.85 -19.90 -5.98
CA ARG A 617 18.59 -18.47 -6.12
C ARG A 617 17.10 -18.14 -6.20
N CYS A 618 16.30 -18.91 -6.94
CA CYS A 618 14.84 -18.77 -6.98
C CYS A 618 14.23 -18.90 -5.59
N ILE A 619 14.71 -19.83 -4.76
CA ILE A 619 14.26 -19.98 -3.37
C ILE A 619 14.54 -18.70 -2.57
N GLY A 620 15.74 -18.14 -2.67
CA GLY A 620 16.08 -16.86 -2.03
C GLY A 620 15.21 -15.70 -2.51
N ILE A 621 14.91 -15.65 -3.81
CA ILE A 621 14.00 -14.64 -4.40
C ILE A 621 12.59 -14.80 -3.85
N ALA A 622 12.05 -16.02 -3.78
CA ALA A 622 10.74 -16.27 -3.19
C ALA A 622 10.68 -15.79 -1.73
N ASP A 623 11.71 -16.05 -0.93
CA ASP A 623 11.79 -15.57 0.46
C ASP A 623 11.88 -14.05 0.57
N SER A 624 12.55 -13.38 -0.38
CA SER A 624 12.56 -11.91 -0.47
C SER A 624 11.15 -11.36 -0.71
N ILE A 625 10.36 -12.02 -1.56
CA ILE A 625 8.98 -11.65 -1.87
C ILE A 625 8.08 -11.88 -0.66
N TRP A 626 8.18 -13.03 0.00
CA TRP A 626 7.43 -13.34 1.24
C TRP A 626 7.71 -12.32 2.34
N SER A 627 8.99 -11.97 2.53
CA SER A 627 9.39 -10.94 3.50
C SER A 627 8.83 -9.56 3.14
N ALA A 628 8.84 -9.18 1.85
CA ALA A 628 8.35 -7.88 1.39
C ALA A 628 6.84 -7.71 1.59
N ILE A 629 6.07 -8.78 1.49
CA ILE A 629 4.61 -8.77 1.75
C ILE A 629 4.25 -9.05 3.22
N GLY A 630 5.24 -9.33 4.07
CA GLY A 630 5.02 -9.59 5.50
C GLY A 630 4.27 -10.89 5.80
N MET A 631 4.32 -11.87 4.90
CA MET A 631 3.67 -13.17 5.07
C MET A 631 4.68 -14.30 5.24
N ARG A 632 4.23 -15.38 5.87
CA ARG A 632 4.89 -16.67 5.77
C ARG A 632 4.30 -17.45 4.59
N ARG A 633 5.11 -18.31 3.97
CA ARG A 633 4.68 -19.23 2.90
C ARG A 633 3.41 -20.01 3.28
N ASP A 634 3.36 -20.52 4.50
CA ASP A 634 2.26 -21.39 4.95
C ASP A 634 1.01 -20.60 5.41
N ASP A 635 1.02 -19.26 5.30
CA ASP A 635 -0.16 -18.44 5.61
C ASP A 635 -1.25 -18.54 4.54
N ILE A 636 -0.94 -19.07 3.34
CA ILE A 636 -1.89 -19.34 2.26
C ILE A 636 -1.68 -20.77 1.76
N GLY A 637 -2.70 -21.61 1.85
CA GLY A 637 -2.67 -22.95 1.25
C GLY A 637 -3.06 -22.92 -0.21
N LEU A 638 -2.06 -22.78 -1.09
CA LEU A 638 -2.18 -23.09 -2.51
C LEU A 638 -1.66 -24.51 -2.79
N PRO A 639 -2.24 -25.23 -3.77
CA PRO A 639 -1.72 -26.53 -4.20
C PRO A 639 -0.32 -26.33 -4.81
N THR A 640 0.72 -26.64 -4.04
CA THR A 640 2.12 -26.45 -4.43
C THR A 640 2.92 -27.70 -4.07
N THR A 641 4.00 -27.94 -4.81
CA THR A 641 4.99 -28.93 -4.40
C THR A 641 5.59 -28.52 -3.04
N PRO A 642 5.62 -29.41 -2.03
CA PRO A 642 6.21 -29.08 -0.74
C PRO A 642 7.67 -28.68 -0.90
N ARG A 643 8.05 -27.52 -0.33
CA ARG A 643 9.41 -26.98 -0.45
C ARG A 643 10.50 -27.93 0.02
N ASP A 644 10.25 -28.61 1.13
CA ASP A 644 11.15 -29.63 1.69
C ASP A 644 11.50 -30.76 0.71
N THR A 645 10.66 -30.99 -0.31
CA THR A 645 10.90 -32.00 -1.34
C THR A 645 12.04 -31.56 -2.25
N TYR A 646 11.95 -30.37 -2.86
CA TYR A 646 12.96 -29.91 -3.81
C TYR A 646 14.17 -29.24 -3.14
N GLU A 647 14.01 -28.59 -1.99
CA GLU A 647 15.13 -28.00 -1.24
C GLU A 647 16.10 -29.07 -0.73
N ARG A 648 15.58 -30.21 -0.27
CA ARG A 648 16.42 -31.35 0.11
C ARG A 648 17.22 -31.91 -1.06
N ARG A 649 16.60 -32.01 -2.25
CA ARG A 649 17.28 -32.45 -3.48
C ARG A 649 18.40 -31.50 -3.86
N ILE A 650 18.17 -30.18 -3.75
CA ILE A 650 19.18 -29.14 -3.97
C ILE A 650 20.35 -29.31 -2.99
N ARG A 651 20.08 -29.34 -1.67
CA ARG A 651 21.11 -29.45 -0.63
C ARG A 651 21.91 -30.74 -0.68
N ASN A 652 21.34 -31.82 -1.23
CA ASN A 652 22.05 -33.07 -1.46
C ASN A 652 22.93 -33.04 -2.73
N ALA A 653 22.60 -32.18 -3.70
CA ALA A 653 23.30 -32.11 -4.98
C ALA A 653 24.50 -31.15 -4.98
N VAL A 654 24.50 -30.13 -4.10
CA VAL A 654 25.59 -29.14 -4.00
C VAL A 654 26.04 -28.96 -2.55
N PRO A 655 27.32 -28.56 -2.31
CA PRO A 655 27.79 -28.19 -0.98
C PRO A 655 26.94 -27.07 -0.36
N GLU A 656 26.76 -27.10 0.97
CA GLU A 656 25.95 -26.10 1.69
C GLU A 656 26.41 -24.66 1.43
N HIS A 657 27.72 -24.43 1.28
CA HIS A 657 28.26 -23.12 0.94
C HIS A 657 27.76 -22.60 -0.42
N ASP A 658 27.63 -23.48 -1.42
CA ASP A 658 27.23 -23.09 -2.78
C ASP A 658 25.71 -22.85 -2.84
N PHE A 659 24.93 -23.65 -2.11
CA PHE A 659 23.52 -23.36 -1.86
C PHE A 659 23.35 -22.00 -1.21
N ALA A 660 24.05 -21.75 -0.08
CA ALA A 660 23.93 -20.52 0.69
C ALA A 660 24.32 -19.28 -0.15
N ALA A 661 25.38 -19.37 -0.95
CA ALA A 661 25.83 -18.27 -1.80
C ALA A 661 24.78 -17.82 -2.83
N GLU A 662 24.10 -18.76 -3.51
CA GLU A 662 23.05 -18.43 -4.48
C GLU A 662 21.74 -18.03 -3.81
N TYR A 663 21.38 -18.70 -2.70
CA TYR A 663 20.25 -18.33 -1.86
C TYR A 663 20.37 -16.88 -1.36
N ASP A 664 21.51 -16.49 -0.82
CA ASP A 664 21.75 -15.15 -0.27
C ASP A 664 21.70 -14.07 -1.37
N LYS A 665 22.20 -14.37 -2.58
CA LYS A 665 22.05 -13.46 -3.74
C LYS A 665 20.58 -13.24 -4.10
N GLY A 666 19.78 -14.32 -4.09
CA GLY A 666 18.34 -14.23 -4.31
C GLY A 666 17.66 -13.41 -3.23
N ARG A 667 17.98 -13.67 -1.96
CA ARG A 667 17.38 -13.03 -0.79
C ARG A 667 17.73 -11.55 -0.65
N ALA A 668 18.93 -11.15 -1.07
CA ALA A 668 19.37 -9.76 -1.08
C ALA A 668 18.78 -8.92 -2.23
N SER A 669 18.14 -9.57 -3.22
CA SER A 669 17.52 -8.87 -4.34
C SER A 669 16.22 -8.19 -3.92
N SER A 670 15.91 -7.02 -4.48
CA SER A 670 14.56 -6.48 -4.35
C SER A 670 13.57 -7.39 -5.09
N PRO A 671 12.29 -7.47 -4.68
CA PRO A 671 11.30 -8.32 -5.34
C PRO A 671 11.19 -8.09 -6.86
N ALA A 672 11.33 -6.83 -7.30
CA ALA A 672 11.31 -6.49 -8.72
C ALA A 672 12.56 -7.00 -9.45
N ALA A 673 13.75 -6.78 -8.89
CA ALA A 673 15.01 -7.25 -9.50
C ALA A 673 15.10 -8.79 -9.51
N GLY A 674 14.64 -9.45 -8.44
CA GLY A 674 14.55 -10.91 -8.38
C GLY A 674 13.59 -11.47 -9.42
N LEU A 675 12.41 -10.87 -9.57
CA LEU A 675 11.45 -11.27 -10.60
C LEU A 675 12.01 -11.09 -12.01
N ASP A 676 12.67 -9.96 -12.29
CA ASP A 676 13.31 -9.71 -13.57
C ASP A 676 14.40 -10.73 -13.88
N TRP A 677 15.16 -11.15 -12.87
CA TRP A 677 16.15 -12.22 -13.00
C TRP A 677 15.49 -13.56 -13.38
N VAL A 678 14.41 -13.96 -12.69
CA VAL A 678 13.67 -15.20 -13.02
C VAL A 678 13.09 -15.14 -14.43
N LEU A 679 12.61 -13.98 -14.87
CA LEU A 679 12.02 -13.80 -16.20
C LEU A 679 13.06 -13.72 -17.33
N ALA A 680 14.28 -13.27 -17.02
CA ALA A 680 15.41 -13.20 -17.94
C ALA A 680 16.18 -14.53 -18.04
N ALA A 681 15.98 -15.45 -17.09
CA ALA A 681 16.58 -16.77 -17.12
C ALA A 681 16.00 -17.56 -18.31
N ASP A 682 16.79 -17.70 -19.37
CA ASP A 682 16.41 -18.38 -20.60
C ASP A 682 16.23 -19.89 -20.37
N VAL A 683 15.29 -20.50 -21.08
CA VAL A 683 15.08 -21.96 -21.15
C VAL A 683 16.24 -22.63 -21.93
N ALA A 684 17.02 -21.84 -22.66
CA ALA A 684 18.07 -22.30 -23.57
C ALA A 684 19.43 -22.67 -22.95
N THR A 685 19.58 -22.70 -21.63
CA THR A 685 20.84 -23.16 -21.00
C THR A 685 20.87 -24.70 -21.03
N PRO A 686 21.90 -25.36 -21.58
CA PRO A 686 21.93 -26.82 -21.69
C PRO A 686 21.73 -27.48 -20.32
N ALA A 687 20.73 -28.36 -20.23
CA ALA A 687 20.44 -29.14 -19.04
C ALA A 687 21.67 -29.94 -18.60
N ALA A 688 22.01 -29.87 -17.31
CA ALA A 688 22.83 -30.90 -16.70
C ALA A 688 21.99 -32.17 -16.53
N ALA A 689 22.61 -33.32 -16.28
CA ALA A 689 21.85 -34.53 -15.99
C ALA A 689 20.90 -34.28 -14.79
N PRO A 690 19.64 -34.78 -14.83
CA PRO A 690 18.68 -34.62 -13.74
C PRO A 690 19.29 -35.04 -12.40
N ILE A 691 19.00 -34.29 -11.32
CA ILE A 691 19.39 -34.71 -9.98
C ILE A 691 18.58 -35.97 -9.64
N ALA A 692 19.27 -37.10 -9.50
CA ALA A 692 18.66 -38.33 -9.03
C ALA A 692 18.13 -38.14 -7.60
N ASP A 693 16.86 -38.49 -7.36
CA ASP A 693 16.31 -38.53 -6.01
C ASP A 693 17.13 -39.47 -5.13
N ALA A 694 17.47 -39.05 -3.92
CA ALA A 694 18.11 -39.92 -2.93
C ALA A 694 17.26 -41.17 -2.65
N ASP A 695 15.92 -41.04 -2.77
CA ASP A 695 14.97 -42.13 -2.60
C ASP A 695 14.65 -42.88 -3.91
N GLY A 696 15.28 -42.49 -5.03
CA GLY A 696 15.13 -43.11 -6.34
C GLY A 696 13.69 -43.15 -6.88
N GLY A 697 12.85 -42.19 -6.50
CA GLY A 697 11.45 -42.10 -6.92
C GLY A 697 10.51 -43.12 -6.27
N LEU A 698 10.88 -43.70 -5.13
CA LEU A 698 10.05 -44.64 -4.39
C LEU A 698 8.98 -43.93 -3.53
N THR A 699 7.75 -44.43 -3.57
CA THR A 699 6.67 -43.97 -2.66
C THR A 699 6.99 -44.31 -1.20
N LYS A 700 6.38 -43.63 -0.22
CA LYS A 700 6.54 -43.94 1.22
C LYS A 700 6.39 -45.44 1.53
N ARG A 701 5.41 -46.09 0.89
CA ARG A 701 5.15 -47.54 1.07
C ARG A 701 6.21 -48.41 0.41
N GLU A 702 6.74 -47.99 -0.74
CA GLU A 702 7.85 -48.68 -1.40
C GLU A 702 9.17 -48.51 -0.63
N LEU A 703 9.41 -47.36 -0.02
CA LEU A 703 10.56 -47.13 0.88
C LEU A 703 10.52 -48.04 2.11
N GLU A 704 9.34 -48.21 2.72
CA GLU A 704 9.14 -49.12 3.84
C GLU A 704 9.44 -50.58 3.44
N VAL A 705 8.96 -51.02 2.28
CA VAL A 705 9.29 -52.33 1.70
C VAL A 705 10.80 -52.44 1.43
N ALA A 706 11.43 -51.43 0.84
CA ALA A 706 12.86 -51.42 0.53
C ALA A 706 13.72 -51.54 1.80
N ARG A 707 13.39 -50.83 2.88
CA ARG A 707 14.06 -50.94 4.19
C ARG A 707 13.93 -52.33 4.80
N LEU A 708 12.75 -52.95 4.73
CA LEU A 708 12.56 -54.32 5.23
C LEU A 708 13.37 -55.34 4.41
N VAL A 709 13.46 -55.15 3.09
CA VAL A 709 14.31 -55.98 2.22
C VAL A 709 15.80 -55.79 2.58
N ALA A 710 16.24 -54.57 2.83
CA ALA A 710 17.61 -54.26 3.24
C ALA A 710 17.96 -54.84 4.61
N ALA A 711 16.98 -54.94 5.52
CA ALA A 711 17.10 -55.62 6.81
C ALA A 711 17.11 -57.17 6.70
N GLY A 712 17.17 -57.72 5.48
CA GLY A 712 17.28 -59.16 5.23
C GLY A 712 15.96 -59.92 5.31
N ARG A 713 14.80 -59.23 5.37
CA ARG A 713 13.50 -59.90 5.46
C ARG A 713 13.12 -60.54 4.14
N SER A 714 12.56 -61.75 4.19
CA SER A 714 11.93 -62.43 3.06
C SER A 714 10.58 -61.81 2.67
N ASN A 715 10.06 -62.10 1.48
CA ASN A 715 8.74 -61.59 1.06
C ASN A 715 7.61 -61.99 2.02
N LYS A 716 7.71 -63.17 2.64
CA LYS A 716 6.75 -63.65 3.65
C LYS A 716 6.83 -62.80 4.92
N GLU A 717 8.01 -62.42 5.37
CA GLU A 717 8.20 -61.57 6.54
C GLU A 717 7.82 -60.11 6.27
N VAL A 718 8.12 -59.59 5.08
CA VAL A 718 7.67 -58.26 4.63
C VAL A 718 6.14 -58.21 4.62
N ALA A 719 5.50 -59.21 4.01
CA ALA A 719 4.04 -59.33 3.96
C ALA A 719 3.41 -59.40 5.36
N THR A 720 4.04 -60.14 6.28
CA THR A 720 3.60 -60.26 7.67
C THR A 720 3.73 -58.91 8.41
N THR A 721 4.86 -58.23 8.25
CA THR A 721 5.15 -56.95 8.92
C THR A 721 4.21 -55.85 8.43
N LEU A 722 3.90 -55.86 7.14
CA LEU A 722 3.08 -54.84 6.49
C LEU A 722 1.59 -55.17 6.45
N VAL A 723 1.18 -56.34 6.97
CA VAL A 723 -0.20 -56.85 6.97
C VAL A 723 -0.80 -56.87 5.56
N VAL A 724 -0.08 -57.48 4.61
CA VAL A 724 -0.50 -57.65 3.21
C VAL A 724 -0.31 -59.09 2.74
N ALA A 725 -0.90 -59.46 1.59
CA ALA A 725 -0.65 -60.77 0.99
C ALA A 725 0.80 -60.90 0.48
N VAL A 726 1.38 -62.10 0.52
CA VAL A 726 2.76 -62.38 0.07
C VAL A 726 2.99 -61.95 -1.39
N ARG A 727 2.00 -62.19 -2.26
CA ARG A 727 2.03 -61.78 -3.67
C ARG A 727 2.07 -60.25 -3.86
N THR A 728 1.48 -59.50 -2.92
CA THR A 728 1.52 -58.03 -2.92
C THR A 728 2.91 -57.54 -2.53
N ALA A 729 3.54 -58.14 -1.52
CA ALA A 729 4.93 -57.83 -1.15
C ALA A 729 5.91 -58.16 -2.29
N GLU A 730 5.75 -59.30 -2.98
CA GLU A 730 6.48 -59.63 -4.21
C GLU A 730 6.30 -58.57 -5.30
N GLY A 731 5.05 -58.15 -5.55
CA GLY A 731 4.74 -57.10 -6.52
C GLY A 731 5.32 -55.74 -6.17
N HIS A 732 5.45 -55.39 -4.88
CA HIS A 732 6.14 -54.17 -4.45
C HIS A 732 7.66 -54.28 -4.68
N VAL A 733 8.28 -55.39 -4.30
CA VAL A 733 9.73 -55.60 -4.51
C VAL A 733 10.07 -55.53 -6.00
N GLN A 734 9.28 -56.17 -6.87
CA GLN A 734 9.54 -56.16 -8.31
C GLN A 734 9.39 -54.75 -8.91
N ARG A 735 8.40 -53.97 -8.46
CA ARG A 735 8.23 -52.58 -8.88
C ARG A 735 9.38 -51.70 -8.40
N ILE A 736 9.85 -51.88 -7.16
CA ILE A 736 11.01 -51.16 -6.62
C ILE A 736 12.27 -51.46 -7.45
N LEU A 737 12.54 -52.74 -7.73
CA LEU A 737 13.69 -53.14 -8.55
C LEU A 737 13.61 -52.52 -9.95
N SER A 738 12.43 -52.52 -10.58
CA SER A 738 12.22 -51.92 -11.89
C SER A 738 12.36 -50.40 -11.89
N LYS A 739 11.84 -49.71 -10.86
CA LYS A 739 11.96 -48.25 -10.71
C LYS A 739 13.40 -47.80 -10.53
N LEU A 740 14.18 -48.56 -9.76
CA LEU A 740 15.58 -48.24 -9.45
C LEU A 740 16.58 -48.81 -10.48
N GLY A 741 16.12 -49.50 -11.52
CA GLY A 741 17.01 -50.15 -12.51
C GLY A 741 17.86 -51.28 -11.92
N LEU A 742 17.42 -51.92 -10.84
CA LEU A 742 18.15 -52.97 -10.13
C LEU A 742 17.64 -54.36 -10.54
N THR A 743 18.53 -55.33 -10.55
CA THR A 743 18.22 -56.70 -11.01
C THR A 743 18.09 -57.71 -9.87
N SER A 744 18.44 -57.32 -8.64
CA SER A 744 18.39 -58.23 -7.49
C SER A 744 18.09 -57.53 -6.17
N ARG A 745 17.53 -58.31 -5.23
CA ARG A 745 17.30 -57.86 -3.84
C ARG A 745 18.59 -57.46 -3.12
N VAL A 746 19.72 -58.07 -3.48
CA VAL A 746 21.03 -57.75 -2.92
C VAL A 746 21.47 -56.37 -3.38
N GLN A 747 21.24 -56.03 -4.65
CA GLN A 747 21.46 -54.67 -5.16
C GLN A 747 20.53 -53.65 -4.49
N LEU A 748 19.25 -54.01 -4.26
CA LEU A 748 18.34 -53.16 -3.50
C LEU A 748 18.82 -52.89 -2.07
N ALA A 749 19.32 -53.92 -1.38
CA ALA A 749 19.91 -53.76 -0.04
C ALA A 749 21.22 -52.95 -0.04
N GLY A 750 22.00 -52.99 -1.12
CA GLY A 750 23.14 -52.10 -1.35
C GLY A 750 22.70 -50.65 -1.51
N TRP A 751 21.77 -50.41 -2.43
CA TRP A 751 21.23 -49.09 -2.72
C TRP A 751 20.61 -48.41 -1.48
N VAL A 752 19.82 -49.13 -0.67
CA VAL A 752 19.25 -48.61 0.59
C VAL A 752 20.34 -48.18 1.58
N ARG A 753 21.43 -48.95 1.72
CA ARG A 753 22.54 -48.57 2.63
C ARG A 753 23.28 -47.33 2.16
N ASP A 754 23.45 -47.18 0.86
CA ASP A 754 24.22 -46.09 0.27
C ASP A 754 23.41 -44.78 0.20
N HIS A 755 22.07 -44.86 0.10
CA HIS A 755 21.22 -43.70 -0.15
C HIS A 755 20.23 -43.35 0.98
N LEU A 756 19.84 -44.31 1.84
CA LEU A 756 18.84 -44.11 2.90
C LEU A 756 19.41 -44.20 4.33
N ASP A 757 20.58 -44.85 4.55
CA ASP A 757 21.18 -45.03 5.88
C ASP A 757 22.24 -43.95 6.24
N THR A 758 22.44 -42.95 5.39
CA THR A 758 23.42 -41.87 5.60
C THR A 758 23.08 -40.97 6.80
N GLU A 759 21.83 -40.99 7.29
CA GLU A 759 21.38 -40.27 8.49
C GLU A 759 22.05 -40.76 9.80
N ARG A 760 22.72 -41.92 9.82
CA ARG A 760 23.39 -42.43 11.04
C ARG A 760 24.87 -42.05 11.20
N ARG A 761 25.54 -41.50 10.18
CA ARG A 761 26.99 -41.25 10.22
C ARG A 761 27.42 -39.86 10.71
N THR A 762 26.49 -38.91 10.86
CA THR A 762 26.78 -37.55 11.35
C THR A 762 26.56 -37.36 12.85
N GLY A 763 26.16 -38.41 13.58
CA GLY A 763 25.89 -38.35 15.03
C GLY A 763 27.06 -38.72 15.95
N ASP A 764 28.25 -39.01 15.42
CA ASP A 764 29.41 -39.37 16.25
C ASP A 764 30.71 -38.93 15.56
N ARG A 765 30.97 -37.62 15.59
CA ARG A 765 32.31 -37.01 15.54
C ARG A 765 32.29 -35.53 15.89
#